data_AF-A0A6J0SGM9-F1
#
_entry.id   AF-A0A6J0SGM9-F1
#
_cell.length_a   1.000
_cell.length_b   1.000
_cell.length_c   1.000
_cell.angle_alpha   90.00
_cell.angle_beta   90.00
_cell.angle_gamma   90.00
#
_symmetry.space_group_name_H-M   'P 1'
#
loop_
_entity.id
_entity.type
_entity.pdbx_description
1 polymer ?
#
loop_
_entity_poly.entity_id
_entity_poly.type
_entity_poly.pdbx_seq_one_letter_code
_entity_poly.pdbx_strand_id
1 'polypeptide(L)'
;MLWILSLLSFLFISLAGICVADPYEITVMTKFFIDLRVPYSVVRNEQVEIRAVLYNYAAQDIRVRVELMHNPAFCSASSAKQRYRQEFRIGRQSSRAVSFVIVPLELGIHDMEVKAAVWGVMVSDGVKKKLKVVPEGIQKKLTTVIELDPATQGNGTMQREEVKANDLSDMVPGTEPETKISVQGDPVAQIVEDSIDGTNLEHLIITPSGCGEQNMIRMTPTVIATHYLDATGQWEKLGVDRRNHALSQITKGYTQELAYKKPDHSYAAYIGRTSSTWLTAYVVKVFAMAAKVVSTISKDVICGGVKWLVLERQKPDGVFQEVAPVLSGTMTGGYNKGDAAEPEVALTAFVLIALLESKEICRDRINLGGNRWEEYGAHTYNIEGTSYGLLALLKMKKYEATTPIVKWLVAQKYYGGTYGHTQSTVMVFQALAQYEIDVSIHKDLNLDVSVQLPERNAPITYRINYETALLARTAETKLNQGFTVQASGRGKATMTIVTMYNAKMQENSVQCKKFSLDVSVETLQLDQKQSKGASEAVKIKICTRYLDNHEDATMTIIDVSMLTGFAPDTDELKRLSEGVDRYISKFEVDNVMTDRGNLIIYLDKVSHREDECLVFKALKYYEVGLVQPGSVKVYSYYNLDEECTKFYHPAKGSAMLSKICHGDVCRCAEESCSLLSKMKEDINLQIRVELGCKPEVDYVYKTKLIRIEEDSGYDNYFMEVVEVIKGGSDPNPAASPRKFISQMKCRESLHLQENKDYLIWGLSTDMWPTKDTINYLISKDTWIERWPDDDECQEEEFQNLCNDFIQFSSILTILGCQS
;
A
#
# COMPACT_ATOMS: atom_id res chain seq x y z
N MET A 1 -21.11 1.56 23.53
CA MET A 1 -19.74 1.00 23.53
C MET A 1 -19.53 0.34 24.88
N LEU A 2 -19.22 -0.96 24.93
CA LEU A 2 -18.73 -1.60 26.15
C LEU A 2 -17.28 -1.13 26.35
N TRP A 3 -16.95 -0.56 27.49
CA TRP A 3 -15.56 -0.30 27.85
C TRP A 3 -15.10 -1.43 28.77
N ILE A 4 -14.19 -2.28 28.30
CA ILE A 4 -13.48 -3.21 29.18
C ILE A 4 -12.33 -2.42 29.78
N LEU A 5 -12.51 -1.97 31.02
CA LEU A 5 -11.51 -1.23 31.77
C LEU A 5 -10.63 -2.25 32.50
N SER A 6 -9.66 -2.82 31.80
CA SER A 6 -8.63 -3.64 32.42
C SER A 6 -7.65 -2.72 33.17
N LEU A 7 -7.96 -2.44 34.44
CA LEU A 7 -7.04 -1.78 35.36
C LEU A 7 -5.92 -2.76 35.74
N LEU A 8 -4.77 -2.65 35.07
CA LEU A 8 -3.53 -3.29 35.48
C LEU A 8 -2.91 -2.47 36.62
N SER A 9 -3.36 -2.72 37.86
CA SER A 9 -2.68 -2.18 39.04
C SER A 9 -1.47 -3.05 39.38
N PHE A 10 -0.25 -2.59 39.05
CA PHE A 10 0.98 -3.20 39.55
C PHE A 10 1.20 -2.78 41.01
N LEU A 11 0.65 -3.54 41.95
CA LEU A 11 0.98 -3.39 43.37
C LEU A 11 2.29 -4.13 43.64
N PHE A 12 3.39 -3.38 43.70
CA PHE A 12 4.67 -3.91 44.16
C PHE A 12 4.66 -4.00 45.69
N ILE A 13 4.33 -5.17 46.21
CA ILE A 13 4.42 -5.44 47.65
C ILE A 13 5.74 -6.19 47.84
N SER A 14 6.69 -5.57 48.57
CA SER A 14 8.07 -6.05 48.74
C SER A 14 8.23 -7.49 49.26
N LEU A 15 7.15 -8.08 49.80
CA LEU A 15 7.10 -9.45 50.34
C LEU A 15 6.16 -10.41 49.59
N ALA A 16 5.31 -9.94 48.67
CA ALA A 16 4.23 -10.74 48.07
C ALA A 16 4.31 -10.90 46.53
N GLY A 17 5.32 -10.33 45.87
CA GLY A 17 5.51 -10.46 44.43
C GLY A 17 4.66 -9.51 43.59
N ILE A 18 4.50 -9.84 42.29
CA ILE A 18 3.72 -9.06 41.32
C ILE A 18 2.33 -9.67 41.19
N CYS A 19 1.28 -8.87 41.40
CA CYS A 19 -0.12 -9.29 41.21
C CYS A 19 -0.70 -8.64 39.95
N VAL A 20 -1.28 -9.45 39.07
CA VAL A 20 -2.09 -9.00 37.93
C VAL A 20 -3.56 -9.21 38.32
N ALA A 21 -4.31 -8.11 38.45
CA ALA A 21 -5.71 -8.16 38.84
C ALA A 21 -6.61 -8.64 37.69
N ASP A 22 -7.71 -9.30 38.04
CA ASP A 22 -8.75 -9.68 37.08
C ASP A 22 -9.39 -8.44 36.43
N PRO A 23 -9.73 -8.49 35.13
CA PRO A 23 -10.33 -7.37 34.43
C PRO A 23 -11.72 -7.04 35.01
N TYR A 24 -11.95 -5.77 35.31
CA TYR A 24 -13.23 -5.28 35.80
C TYR A 24 -14.02 -4.59 34.68
N GLU A 25 -15.14 -5.17 34.26
CA GLU A 25 -15.94 -4.66 33.15
C GLU A 25 -16.89 -3.54 33.60
N ILE A 26 -16.83 -2.39 32.90
CA ILE A 26 -17.72 -1.25 33.15
C ILE A 26 -18.55 -0.96 31.91
N THR A 27 -19.85 -1.26 31.96
CA THR A 27 -20.75 -0.97 30.85
C THR A 27 -21.24 0.47 30.91
N VAL A 28 -20.82 1.30 29.95
CA VAL A 28 -21.31 2.68 29.78
C VAL A 28 -22.37 2.72 28.69
N MET A 29 -23.60 3.09 29.07
CA MET A 29 -24.74 3.14 28.15
C MET A 29 -25.57 4.41 28.35
N THR A 30 -25.96 5.05 27.24
CA THR A 30 -26.91 6.16 27.20
C THR A 30 -28.17 5.73 26.46
N LYS A 31 -29.31 6.37 26.77
CA LYS A 31 -30.61 6.03 26.15
C LYS A 31 -30.73 6.48 24.70
N PHE A 32 -30.01 7.54 24.34
CA PHE A 32 -29.92 8.09 22.99
C PHE A 32 -28.46 8.41 22.69
N PHE A 33 -27.96 7.94 21.56
CA PHE A 33 -26.61 8.25 21.07
C PHE A 33 -26.49 8.04 19.57
N ILE A 34 -25.45 8.63 19.00
CA ILE A 34 -25.04 8.50 17.60
C ILE A 34 -23.82 7.57 17.55
N ASP A 35 -23.81 6.62 16.62
CA ASP A 35 -22.64 5.85 16.23
C ASP A 35 -22.22 6.28 14.81
N LEU A 36 -21.15 7.05 14.73
CA LEU A 36 -20.61 7.54 13.46
C LEU A 36 -19.64 6.52 12.88
N ARG A 37 -20.01 5.87 11.77
CA ARG A 37 -19.19 4.86 11.10
C ARG A 37 -18.37 5.51 9.99
N VAL A 38 -17.10 5.72 10.28
CA VAL A 38 -16.09 6.19 9.32
C VAL A 38 -15.26 5.01 8.83
N PRO A 39 -14.91 4.96 7.53
CA PRO A 39 -13.85 4.08 7.07
C PRO A 39 -12.50 4.48 7.69
N TYR A 40 -11.54 3.56 7.66
CA TYR A 40 -10.18 3.81 8.17
C TYR A 40 -9.48 4.95 7.39
N SER A 41 -9.62 4.94 6.07
CA SER A 41 -9.06 5.92 5.14
C SER A 41 -10.00 6.14 3.95
N VAL A 42 -9.87 7.31 3.31
CA VAL A 42 -10.58 7.68 2.08
C VAL A 42 -9.61 8.33 1.10
N VAL A 43 -9.78 8.11 -0.20
CA VAL A 43 -8.92 8.72 -1.21
C VAL A 43 -9.38 10.15 -1.48
N ARG A 44 -8.42 11.07 -1.65
CA ARG A 44 -8.70 12.44 -2.06
C ARG A 44 -9.53 12.47 -3.36
N ASN A 45 -10.49 13.37 -3.42
CA ASN A 45 -11.42 13.60 -4.54
C ASN A 45 -12.41 12.44 -4.83
N GLU A 46 -12.47 11.41 -3.98
CA GLU A 46 -13.43 10.29 -4.08
C GLU A 46 -14.69 10.59 -3.25
N GLN A 47 -15.88 10.44 -3.85
CA GLN A 47 -17.13 10.68 -3.12
C GLN A 47 -17.43 9.46 -2.24
N VAL A 48 -17.65 9.64 -0.94
CA VAL A 48 -17.92 8.55 0.00
C VAL A 48 -19.19 8.84 0.79
N GLU A 49 -19.99 7.81 1.05
CA GLU A 49 -21.14 7.86 1.94
C GLU A 49 -20.74 7.35 3.32
N ILE A 50 -20.94 8.19 4.31
CA ILE A 50 -20.69 7.91 5.72
C ILE A 50 -22.04 7.76 6.42
N ARG A 51 -22.12 6.76 7.30
CA ARG A 51 -23.36 6.44 8.01
C ARG A 51 -23.26 6.83 9.48
N ALA A 52 -24.20 7.65 9.92
CA ALA A 52 -24.45 7.92 11.33
C ALA A 52 -25.66 7.08 11.76
N VAL A 53 -25.47 6.15 12.71
CA VAL A 53 -26.55 5.32 13.24
C VAL A 53 -27.02 5.89 14.57
N LEU A 54 -28.27 6.34 14.62
CA LEU A 54 -28.88 6.88 15.82
C LEU A 54 -29.66 5.80 16.53
N TYR A 55 -29.38 5.58 17.82
CA TYR A 55 -30.06 4.60 18.64
C TYR A 55 -31.05 5.26 19.57
N ASN A 56 -32.27 4.71 19.63
CA ASN A 56 -33.29 5.08 20.61
C ASN A 56 -33.62 3.87 21.50
N TYR A 57 -33.01 3.82 22.67
CA TYR A 57 -33.33 2.85 23.73
C TYR A 57 -34.35 3.38 24.75
N ALA A 58 -35.01 4.52 24.47
CA ALA A 58 -36.12 4.99 25.28
C ALA A 58 -37.38 4.13 25.04
N ALA A 59 -38.30 4.15 26.02
CA ALA A 59 -39.59 3.47 25.91
C ALA A 59 -40.59 4.16 24.97
N GLN A 60 -40.25 5.37 24.49
CA GLN A 60 -41.10 6.20 23.65
C GLN A 60 -40.41 6.49 22.31
N ASP A 61 -41.21 6.82 21.31
CA ASP A 61 -40.70 7.30 20.03
C ASP A 61 -40.17 8.73 20.18
N ILE A 62 -39.08 9.03 19.48
CA ILE A 62 -38.44 10.35 19.54
C ILE A 62 -38.41 10.98 18.15
N ARG A 63 -38.59 12.30 18.10
CA ARG A 63 -38.34 13.10 16.89
C ARG A 63 -36.97 13.75 17.04
N VAL A 64 -36.09 13.51 16.09
CA VAL A 64 -34.67 13.91 16.16
C VAL A 64 -34.33 14.81 14.99
N ARG A 65 -33.57 15.87 15.26
CA ARG A 65 -32.88 16.69 14.26
C ARG A 65 -31.42 16.29 14.23
N VAL A 66 -30.91 15.92 13.06
CA VAL A 66 -29.50 15.57 12.84
C VAL A 66 -28.85 16.60 11.92
N GLU A 67 -27.64 17.04 12.26
CA GLU A 67 -26.87 18.03 11.51
C GLU A 67 -25.46 17.51 11.24
N LEU A 68 -25.01 17.59 9.98
CA LEU A 68 -23.60 17.41 9.61
C LEU A 68 -22.90 18.77 9.73
N MET A 69 -21.80 18.86 10.47
CA MET A 69 -21.06 20.11 10.60
C MET A 69 -20.23 20.39 9.33
N HIS A 70 -20.20 21.66 8.90
CA HIS A 70 -19.38 22.08 7.76
C HIS A 70 -17.88 21.99 8.11
N ASN A 71 -17.09 21.45 7.19
CA ASN A 71 -15.62 21.44 7.26
C ASN A 71 -15.07 21.73 5.86
N PRO A 72 -14.17 22.74 5.67
CA PRO A 72 -13.61 23.09 4.37
C PRO A 72 -12.80 21.95 3.71
N ALA A 73 -12.25 21.01 4.49
CA ALA A 73 -11.52 19.85 3.95
C ALA A 73 -12.44 18.83 3.23
N PHE A 74 -13.76 18.93 3.41
CA PHE A 74 -14.75 18.04 2.80
C PHE A 74 -15.81 18.85 2.03
N CYS A 75 -16.04 18.48 0.77
CA CYS A 75 -17.25 18.86 0.06
C CYS A 75 -18.42 17.99 0.58
N SER A 76 -19.50 18.63 1.04
CA SER A 76 -20.69 17.96 1.53
C SER A 76 -21.90 18.87 1.35
N ALA A 77 -23.09 18.36 1.61
CA ALA A 77 -24.32 19.16 1.63
C ALA A 77 -24.32 20.31 2.67
N SER A 78 -23.37 20.32 3.61
CA SER A 78 -23.17 21.41 4.57
C SER A 78 -22.16 22.43 4.05
N SER A 79 -22.61 23.66 3.85
CA SER A 79 -21.77 24.82 3.50
C SER A 79 -21.48 25.71 4.71
N ALA A 80 -20.55 26.65 4.56
CA ALA A 80 -20.22 27.62 5.60
C ALA A 80 -21.42 28.51 6.00
N LYS A 81 -22.30 28.85 5.04
CA LYS A 81 -23.48 29.69 5.25
C LYS A 81 -24.74 28.87 5.61
N GLN A 82 -24.85 27.61 5.18
CA GLN A 82 -26.04 26.79 5.36
C GLN A 82 -25.68 25.38 5.84
N ARG A 83 -26.22 25.00 7.01
CA ARG A 83 -26.05 23.65 7.56
C ARG A 83 -27.04 22.68 6.94
N TYR A 84 -26.57 21.49 6.59
CA TYR A 84 -27.42 20.38 6.19
C TYR A 84 -28.06 19.76 7.44
N ARG A 85 -29.39 19.76 7.47
CA ARG A 85 -30.20 19.27 8.59
C ARG A 85 -31.24 18.29 8.08
N GLN A 86 -31.43 17.20 8.80
CA GLN A 86 -32.53 16.27 8.56
C GLN A 86 -33.34 16.08 9.84
N GLU A 87 -34.67 16.03 9.70
CA GLU A 87 -35.57 15.74 10.81
C GLU A 87 -36.37 14.48 10.52
N PHE A 88 -36.42 13.58 11.49
CA PHE A 88 -37.18 12.34 11.35
C PHE A 88 -37.55 11.74 12.70
N ARG A 89 -38.46 10.76 12.68
CA ARG A 89 -38.88 9.99 13.85
C ARG A 89 -38.10 8.67 13.93
N ILE A 90 -37.68 8.32 15.14
CA ILE A 90 -37.09 7.01 15.48
C ILE A 90 -38.06 6.31 16.45
N GLY A 91 -38.43 5.07 16.14
CA GLY A 91 -39.32 4.28 17.00
C GLY A 91 -38.66 3.94 18.34
N ARG A 92 -39.46 3.60 19.35
CA ARG A 92 -38.97 3.03 20.62
C ARG A 92 -38.14 1.76 20.37
N GLN A 93 -37.08 1.57 21.15
CA GLN A 93 -36.20 0.40 21.07
C GLN A 93 -35.71 0.10 19.64
N SER A 94 -35.43 1.14 18.85
CA SER A 94 -35.04 1.01 17.45
C SER A 94 -33.86 1.91 17.11
N SER A 95 -33.19 1.63 16.00
CA SER A 95 -32.13 2.46 15.44
C SER A 95 -32.51 2.98 14.06
N ARG A 96 -31.96 4.13 13.68
CA ARG A 96 -32.09 4.68 12.33
C ARG A 96 -30.74 5.15 11.80
N ALA A 97 -30.37 4.68 10.63
CA ALA A 97 -29.19 5.15 9.92
C ALA A 97 -29.51 6.40 9.10
N VAL A 98 -28.59 7.36 9.12
CA VAL A 98 -28.58 8.56 8.28
C VAL A 98 -27.29 8.54 7.48
N SER A 99 -27.44 8.69 6.16
CA SER A 99 -26.33 8.70 5.22
C SER A 99 -25.94 10.13 4.89
N PHE A 100 -24.64 10.40 4.93
CA PHE A 100 -24.03 11.66 4.53
C PHE A 100 -23.03 11.40 3.42
N VAL A 101 -23.23 12.04 2.27
CA VAL A 101 -22.30 11.96 1.16
C VAL A 101 -21.28 13.10 1.30
N ILE A 102 -20.01 12.76 1.24
CA ILE A 102 -18.90 13.72 1.33
C ILE A 102 -17.84 13.44 0.26
N VAL A 103 -17.04 14.43 -0.10
CA VAL A 103 -15.84 14.30 -0.96
C VAL A 103 -14.66 14.97 -0.26
N PRO A 104 -13.59 14.26 0.10
CA PRO A 104 -12.41 14.85 0.72
C PRO A 104 -11.56 15.61 -0.32
N LEU A 105 -11.15 16.83 0.03
CA LEU A 105 -10.41 17.72 -0.87
C LEU A 105 -8.93 17.84 -0.49
N GLU A 106 -8.63 17.78 0.80
CA GLU A 106 -7.27 17.96 1.35
C GLU A 106 -6.71 16.66 1.92
N LEU A 107 -5.42 16.40 1.70
CA LEU A 107 -4.71 15.25 2.27
C LEU A 107 -4.53 15.41 3.80
N GLY A 108 -4.37 14.30 4.51
CA GLY A 108 -4.08 14.30 5.94
C GLY A 108 -5.26 13.87 6.81
N ILE A 109 -5.22 14.21 8.09
CA ILE A 109 -6.22 13.76 9.07
C ILE A 109 -7.17 14.91 9.38
N HIS A 110 -8.44 14.74 9.00
CA HIS A 110 -9.45 15.77 9.10
C HIS A 110 -10.59 15.36 10.02
N ASP A 111 -11.18 16.33 10.70
CA ASP A 111 -12.24 16.07 11.68
C ASP A 111 -13.62 16.05 11.02
N MET A 112 -14.41 15.04 11.33
CA MET A 112 -15.80 14.94 10.89
C MET A 112 -16.74 14.86 12.09
N GLU A 113 -17.71 15.76 12.13
CA GLU A 113 -18.59 15.97 13.27
C GLU A 113 -20.06 15.91 12.86
N VAL A 114 -20.83 15.08 13.57
CA VAL A 114 -22.29 14.94 13.41
C VAL A 114 -22.95 15.20 14.76
N LYS A 115 -23.99 16.04 14.77
CA LYS A 115 -24.78 16.37 15.97
C LYS A 115 -26.21 15.93 15.80
N ALA A 116 -26.85 15.52 16.88
CA ALA A 116 -28.27 15.27 16.91
C ALA A 116 -28.92 15.78 18.19
N ALA A 117 -30.13 16.33 18.06
CA ALA A 117 -30.92 16.81 19.18
C ALA A 117 -32.36 16.28 19.09
N VAL A 118 -32.91 15.87 20.24
CA VAL A 118 -34.29 15.39 20.36
C VAL A 118 -35.23 16.58 20.55
N TRP A 119 -36.34 16.59 19.83
CA TRP A 119 -37.34 17.66 19.93
C TRP A 119 -38.11 17.58 21.25
N GLY A 120 -38.30 18.72 21.92
CA GLY A 120 -39.11 18.83 23.14
C GLY A 120 -38.48 18.27 24.42
N VAL A 121 -37.24 17.76 24.35
CA VAL A 121 -36.50 17.23 25.50
C VAL A 121 -35.06 17.73 25.44
N MET A 122 -34.44 18.07 26.57
CA MET A 122 -33.01 18.44 26.63
C MET A 122 -32.09 17.21 26.52
N VAL A 123 -32.20 16.48 25.41
CA VAL A 123 -31.33 15.34 25.07
C VAL A 123 -30.70 15.60 23.72
N SER A 124 -29.37 15.63 23.70
CA SER A 124 -28.56 15.81 22.49
C SER A 124 -27.31 14.96 22.58
N ASP A 125 -26.78 14.56 21.43
CA ASP A 125 -25.51 13.87 21.32
C ASP A 125 -24.72 14.43 20.13
N GLY A 126 -23.40 14.29 20.19
CA GLY A 126 -22.50 14.78 19.15
C GLY A 126 -21.25 13.93 19.09
N VAL A 127 -20.92 13.46 17.89
CA VAL A 127 -19.76 12.59 17.67
C VAL A 127 -18.82 13.27 16.70
N LYS A 128 -17.55 13.36 17.11
CA LYS A 128 -16.44 13.86 16.32
C LYS A 128 -15.42 12.74 16.14
N LYS A 129 -15.17 12.34 14.90
CA LYS A 129 -14.14 11.34 14.55
C LYS A 129 -13.16 11.91 13.54
N LYS A 130 -11.93 11.42 13.61
CA LYS A 130 -10.87 11.74 12.65
C LYS A 130 -10.99 10.81 11.44
N LEU A 131 -10.92 11.37 10.24
CA LEU A 131 -10.93 10.66 8.96
C LEU A 131 -9.59 10.91 8.26
N LYS A 132 -8.87 9.83 7.92
CA LYS A 132 -7.59 9.90 7.21
C LYS A 132 -7.84 9.99 5.70
N VAL A 133 -7.39 11.06 5.07
CA VAL A 133 -7.45 11.26 3.62
C VAL A 133 -6.08 10.95 3.01
N VAL A 134 -6.06 9.99 2.09
CA VAL A 134 -4.85 9.49 1.42
C VAL A 134 -4.82 9.94 -0.04
N PRO A 135 -3.64 10.08 -0.65
CA PRO A 135 -3.53 10.47 -2.05
C PRO A 135 -4.00 9.35 -2.98
N GLU A 136 -4.40 9.75 -4.18
CA GLU A 136 -4.67 8.83 -5.29
C GLU A 136 -3.38 8.13 -5.76
N GLY A 137 -3.51 6.98 -6.45
CA GLY A 137 -2.38 6.24 -7.02
C GLY A 137 -1.95 5.01 -6.23
N ILE A 138 -0.75 4.50 -6.53
CA ILE A 138 -0.12 3.34 -5.86
C ILE A 138 1.23 3.77 -5.30
N GLN A 139 1.54 3.36 -4.07
CA GLN A 139 2.85 3.58 -3.48
C GLN A 139 3.91 2.69 -4.16
N LYS A 140 4.88 3.33 -4.83
CA LYS A 140 6.05 2.67 -5.45
C LYS A 140 7.30 2.90 -4.61
N LYS A 141 8.23 1.94 -4.68
CA LYS A 141 9.52 1.95 -3.98
C LYS A 141 10.66 1.71 -4.96
N LEU A 142 11.59 2.66 -5.06
CA LEU A 142 12.81 2.59 -5.85
C LEU A 142 14.00 2.39 -4.91
N THR A 143 14.91 1.47 -5.25
CA THR A 143 16.07 1.13 -4.39
C THR A 143 17.37 1.21 -5.17
N THR A 144 18.37 1.84 -4.58
CA THR A 144 19.74 1.97 -5.11
C THR A 144 20.74 1.54 -4.03
N VAL A 145 21.68 0.66 -4.37
CA VAL A 145 22.71 0.15 -3.43
C VAL A 145 24.09 0.59 -3.91
N ILE A 146 24.91 1.10 -2.99
CA ILE A 146 26.26 1.61 -3.25
C ILE A 146 27.23 0.95 -2.26
N GLU A 147 28.32 0.39 -2.76
CA GLU A 147 29.44 -0.11 -1.94
C GLU A 147 30.41 1.02 -1.63
N LEU A 148 30.84 1.13 -0.37
CA LEU A 148 31.83 2.09 0.12
C LEU A 148 33.10 1.34 0.49
N ASP A 149 34.14 1.45 -0.32
CA ASP A 149 35.50 0.91 -0.11
C ASP A 149 36.55 1.97 -0.49
N PRO A 150 36.88 2.91 0.43
CA PRO A 150 37.83 4.00 0.15
C PRO A 150 39.22 3.52 -0.27
N ALA A 151 39.63 2.31 0.13
CA ALA A 151 40.94 1.76 -0.19
C ALA A 151 41.05 1.36 -1.67
N THR A 152 40.01 0.75 -2.24
CA THR A 152 40.03 0.29 -3.63
C THR A 152 39.36 1.24 -4.61
N GLN A 153 38.28 1.91 -4.19
CA GLN A 153 37.47 2.79 -5.05
C GLN A 153 37.83 4.27 -4.87
N GLY A 154 38.49 4.64 -3.76
CA GLY A 154 38.88 6.02 -3.42
C GLY A 154 40.34 6.38 -3.67
N ASN A 155 41.07 5.60 -4.49
CA ASN A 155 42.52 5.72 -4.71
C ASN A 155 43.32 5.83 -3.40
N GLY A 156 42.88 5.14 -2.34
CA GLY A 156 43.55 5.07 -1.05
C GLY A 156 43.36 6.27 -0.11
N THR A 157 42.53 7.26 -0.46
CA THR A 157 42.32 8.45 0.39
C THR A 157 40.84 8.69 0.71
N MET A 158 40.02 8.95 -0.30
CA MET A 158 38.60 9.27 -0.12
C MET A 158 37.80 8.85 -1.34
N GLN A 159 36.77 8.03 -1.15
CA GLN A 159 35.79 7.71 -2.18
C GLN A 159 34.72 8.78 -2.19
N ARG A 160 34.38 9.27 -3.38
CA ARG A 160 33.29 10.23 -3.58
C ARG A 160 32.30 9.66 -4.58
N GLU A 161 31.06 9.52 -4.14
CA GLU A 161 29.94 9.03 -4.94
C GLU A 161 28.91 10.13 -5.14
N GLU A 162 28.43 10.29 -6.38
CA GLU A 162 27.35 11.23 -6.71
C GLU A 162 26.07 10.46 -7.02
N VAL A 163 25.10 10.56 -6.10
CA VAL A 163 23.79 9.95 -6.24
C VAL A 163 22.92 10.88 -7.08
N LYS A 164 22.38 10.38 -8.18
CA LYS A 164 21.43 11.12 -9.02
C LYS A 164 20.02 11.01 -8.44
N ALA A 165 19.22 12.07 -8.64
CA ALA A 165 17.79 12.02 -8.34
C ALA A 165 17.10 10.95 -9.20
N ASN A 166 16.11 10.26 -8.64
CA ASN A 166 15.30 9.30 -9.37
C ASN A 166 14.38 10.01 -10.38
N ASP A 167 14.02 9.36 -11.48
CA ASP A 167 12.97 9.87 -12.36
C ASP A 167 11.60 9.55 -11.73
N LEU A 168 10.88 10.60 -11.32
CA LEU A 168 9.55 10.52 -10.70
C LEU A 168 8.48 11.15 -11.61
N SER A 169 8.61 10.99 -12.93
CA SER A 169 7.65 11.52 -13.92
C SER A 169 6.21 11.02 -13.75
N ASP A 170 6.03 9.84 -13.15
CA ASP A 170 4.73 9.26 -12.84
C ASP A 170 4.20 9.62 -11.45
N MET A 171 4.82 10.54 -10.70
CA MET A 171 4.38 10.90 -9.34
C MET A 171 3.01 11.62 -9.31
N VAL A 172 2.24 11.31 -8.28
CA VAL A 172 0.95 11.93 -7.99
C VAL A 172 1.16 13.37 -7.51
N PRO A 173 0.53 14.39 -8.13
CA PRO A 173 0.82 15.77 -7.83
C PRO A 173 0.32 16.17 -6.45
N GLY A 174 1.12 16.95 -5.73
CA GLY A 174 0.85 17.33 -4.35
C GLY A 174 1.14 16.25 -3.32
N THR A 175 1.80 15.14 -3.72
CA THR A 175 2.37 14.17 -2.78
C THR A 175 3.86 14.41 -2.58
N GLU A 176 4.36 14.08 -1.40
CA GLU A 176 5.78 14.17 -1.05
C GLU A 176 6.43 12.78 -1.19
N PRO A 177 7.55 12.65 -1.92
CA PRO A 177 8.34 11.42 -1.89
C PRO A 177 9.15 11.35 -0.58
N GLU A 178 9.39 10.14 -0.08
CA GLU A 178 10.21 9.90 1.10
C GLU A 178 11.43 9.07 0.71
N THR A 179 12.62 9.63 0.86
CA THR A 179 13.89 8.93 0.61
C THR A 179 14.59 8.60 1.91
N LYS A 180 14.77 7.30 2.18
CA LYS A 180 15.53 6.77 3.32
C LYS A 180 16.91 6.33 2.86
N ILE A 181 17.95 6.78 3.55
CA ILE A 181 19.35 6.44 3.32
C ILE A 181 19.81 5.63 4.54
N SER A 182 20.29 4.42 4.33
CA SER A 182 20.84 3.56 5.38
C SER A 182 22.31 3.24 5.06
N VAL A 183 23.21 3.40 6.04
CA VAL A 183 24.64 3.04 5.91
C VAL A 183 25.01 2.01 6.96
N GLN A 184 25.69 0.93 6.56
CA GLN A 184 26.06 -0.19 7.41
C GLN A 184 27.47 -0.70 7.11
N GLY A 185 28.22 -1.10 8.13
CA GLY A 185 29.62 -1.54 8.01
C GLY A 185 29.79 -3.03 7.67
N ASP A 186 28.81 -3.85 8.01
CA ASP A 186 28.83 -5.29 7.74
C ASP A 186 27.66 -5.64 6.82
N PRO A 187 27.90 -6.30 5.67
CA PRO A 187 26.85 -6.69 4.73
C PRO A 187 25.84 -7.70 5.32
N VAL A 188 26.23 -8.42 6.37
CA VAL A 188 25.43 -9.39 7.14
C VAL A 188 24.65 -8.69 8.26
N ALA A 189 25.08 -7.50 8.70
CA ALA A 189 24.46 -6.75 9.80
C ALA A 189 22.96 -6.51 9.61
N GLN A 190 22.58 -6.03 8.42
CA GLN A 190 21.18 -5.77 8.11
C GLN A 190 20.33 -7.02 8.27
N ILE A 191 20.79 -8.13 7.70
CA ILE A 191 20.06 -9.40 7.73
C ILE A 191 19.98 -9.92 9.18
N VAL A 192 21.01 -9.71 9.99
CA VAL A 192 21.03 -10.10 11.42
C VAL A 192 20.11 -9.21 12.26
N GLU A 193 20.20 -7.89 12.12
CA GLU A 193 19.39 -6.91 12.83
C GLU A 193 17.92 -7.08 12.48
N ASP A 194 17.62 -7.20 11.19
CA ASP A 194 16.30 -7.52 10.68
C ASP A 194 15.85 -8.88 11.24
N SER A 195 16.61 -9.98 11.12
CA SER A 195 16.19 -11.33 11.56
C SER A 195 15.84 -11.50 13.05
N ILE A 196 16.17 -10.52 13.90
CA ILE A 196 15.98 -10.56 15.36
C ILE A 196 14.88 -9.61 15.83
N ASP A 197 14.68 -8.48 15.13
CA ASP A 197 13.69 -7.47 15.49
C ASP A 197 12.34 -7.74 14.78
N GLY A 198 11.46 -8.47 15.45
CA GLY A 198 10.18 -8.94 14.91
C GLY A 198 9.20 -7.87 14.39
N THR A 199 9.49 -6.57 14.58
CA THR A 199 8.65 -5.44 14.12
C THR A 199 9.17 -4.73 12.87
N ASN A 200 10.48 -4.68 12.60
CA ASN A 200 11.02 -4.05 11.38
C ASN A 200 11.04 -4.99 10.17
N LEU A 201 10.66 -6.24 10.41
CA LEU A 201 10.64 -7.36 9.49
C LEU A 201 9.37 -7.48 8.64
N GLU A 202 8.42 -6.55 8.66
CA GLU A 202 7.16 -6.70 7.89
C GLU A 202 7.36 -6.97 6.39
N HIS A 203 8.53 -6.65 5.83
CA HIS A 203 8.91 -6.91 4.44
C HIS A 203 9.85 -8.13 4.23
N LEU A 204 10.30 -8.81 5.28
CA LEU A 204 11.22 -9.96 5.21
C LEU A 204 10.84 -11.17 6.09
N ILE A 205 10.06 -11.00 7.16
CA ILE A 205 9.47 -12.08 7.98
C ILE A 205 8.08 -11.66 8.47
N ILE A 206 7.04 -12.31 7.94
CA ILE A 206 5.70 -12.38 8.53
C ILE A 206 5.75 -13.43 9.66
N THR A 207 5.06 -13.24 10.79
CA THR A 207 4.94 -14.24 11.87
C THR A 207 4.73 -15.66 11.32
N PRO A 208 5.51 -16.70 11.69
CA PRO A 208 5.38 -18.04 11.11
C PRO A 208 3.93 -18.51 11.10
N SER A 209 3.37 -18.57 9.90
CA SER A 209 1.98 -18.85 9.60
C SER A 209 1.93 -19.44 8.20
N GLY A 210 0.94 -20.30 7.95
CA GLY A 210 0.88 -21.06 6.70
C GLY A 210 1.43 -22.48 6.83
N CYS A 211 1.67 -23.12 5.69
CA CYS A 211 1.99 -24.55 5.55
C CYS A 211 3.42 -24.89 6.04
N GLY A 212 3.77 -26.18 6.18
CA GLY A 212 5.08 -26.61 6.72
C GLY A 212 6.28 -26.02 5.96
N GLU A 213 6.15 -25.83 4.65
CA GLU A 213 7.15 -25.16 3.83
C GLU A 213 7.36 -23.71 4.26
N GLN A 214 6.29 -22.92 4.34
CA GLN A 214 6.32 -21.48 4.71
C GLN A 214 6.80 -21.23 6.14
N ASN A 215 6.51 -22.16 7.06
CA ASN A 215 7.01 -22.08 8.42
C ASN A 215 8.55 -22.23 8.45
N MET A 216 9.11 -23.17 7.69
CA MET A 216 10.56 -23.36 7.57
C MET A 216 11.27 -22.18 6.88
N ILE A 217 10.64 -21.53 5.90
CA ILE A 217 11.15 -20.30 5.27
C ILE A 217 11.43 -19.23 6.34
N ARG A 218 10.51 -19.07 7.31
CA ARG A 218 10.54 -18.01 8.31
C ARG A 218 11.43 -18.35 9.50
N MET A 219 11.51 -19.63 9.87
CA MET A 219 12.35 -20.08 10.99
C MET A 219 13.86 -20.04 10.66
N THR A 220 14.23 -20.32 9.41
CA THR A 220 15.63 -20.55 9.03
C THR A 220 16.55 -19.31 9.20
N PRO A 221 16.18 -18.09 8.76
CA PRO A 221 17.00 -16.90 8.97
C PRO A 221 17.25 -16.61 10.47
N THR A 222 16.22 -16.74 11.32
CA THR A 222 16.37 -16.53 12.76
C THR A 222 17.34 -17.53 13.39
N VAL A 223 17.31 -18.81 12.97
CA VAL A 223 18.27 -19.83 13.45
C VAL A 223 19.70 -19.47 13.05
N ILE A 224 19.93 -19.08 11.80
CA ILE A 224 21.26 -18.72 11.30
C ILE A 224 21.77 -17.44 11.98
N ALA A 225 20.94 -16.41 12.11
CA ALA A 225 21.29 -15.15 12.78
C ALA A 225 21.67 -15.40 14.25
N THR A 226 20.91 -16.24 14.94
CA THR A 226 21.19 -16.58 16.34
C THR A 226 22.50 -17.35 16.48
N HIS A 227 22.75 -18.32 15.59
CA HIS A 227 24.03 -19.05 15.54
C HIS A 227 25.22 -18.13 15.23
N TYR A 228 25.06 -17.21 14.28
CA TYR A 228 26.09 -16.22 13.93
C TYR A 228 26.46 -15.33 15.12
N LEU A 229 25.46 -14.79 15.82
CA LEU A 229 25.68 -13.93 16.98
C LEU A 229 26.24 -14.68 18.19
N ASP A 230 25.83 -15.93 18.41
CA ASP A 230 26.41 -16.80 19.44
C ASP A 230 27.89 -17.09 19.13
N ALA A 231 28.22 -17.39 17.88
CA ALA A 231 29.59 -17.70 17.46
C ALA A 231 30.53 -16.46 17.48
N THR A 232 30.00 -15.28 17.15
CA THR A 232 30.77 -14.02 17.13
C THR A 232 30.76 -13.27 18.47
N GLY A 233 29.91 -13.68 19.42
CA GLY A 233 29.77 -13.04 20.74
C GLY A 233 29.17 -11.63 20.70
N GLN A 234 28.34 -11.31 19.70
CA GLN A 234 27.90 -9.94 19.41
C GLN A 234 26.53 -9.55 20.00
N TRP A 235 25.91 -10.39 20.84
CA TRP A 235 24.59 -10.10 21.46
C TRP A 235 24.54 -8.83 22.31
N GLU A 236 25.64 -8.49 22.99
CA GLU A 236 25.71 -7.29 23.82
C GLU A 236 25.47 -6.01 23.00
N LYS A 237 25.79 -6.02 21.70
CA LYS A 237 25.62 -4.88 20.79
C LYS A 237 24.18 -4.64 20.36
N LEU A 238 23.37 -5.71 20.31
CA LEU A 238 21.96 -5.68 19.89
C LEU A 238 20.99 -5.58 21.08
N GLY A 239 21.43 -5.99 22.27
CA GLY A 239 20.64 -6.03 23.50
C GLY A 239 20.41 -7.48 23.96
N VAL A 240 20.79 -7.76 25.21
CA VAL A 240 20.78 -9.12 25.79
C VAL A 240 19.37 -9.74 25.78
N ASP A 241 18.33 -8.92 25.95
CA ASP A 241 16.92 -9.36 25.95
C ASP A 241 16.47 -9.89 24.58
N ARG A 242 17.08 -9.43 23.48
CA ARG A 242 16.73 -9.86 22.12
C ARG A 242 17.08 -11.32 21.87
N ARG A 243 18.10 -11.86 22.54
CA ARG A 243 18.46 -13.29 22.45
C ARG A 243 17.31 -14.17 22.92
N ASN A 244 16.69 -13.83 24.05
CA ASN A 244 15.55 -14.59 24.58
C ASN A 244 14.33 -14.51 23.64
N HIS A 245 14.12 -13.36 23.00
CA HIS A 245 13.08 -13.21 21.99
C HIS A 245 13.33 -14.12 20.77
N ALA A 246 14.56 -14.13 20.23
CA ALA A 246 14.94 -15.01 19.13
C ALA A 246 14.77 -16.49 19.47
N LEU A 247 15.17 -16.92 20.67
CA LEU A 247 14.96 -18.30 21.15
C LEU A 247 13.46 -18.65 21.25
N SER A 248 12.63 -17.71 21.70
CA SER A 248 11.18 -17.89 21.74
C SER A 248 10.58 -18.04 20.33
N GLN A 249 11.05 -17.27 19.34
CA GLN A 249 10.61 -17.40 17.95
C GLN A 249 11.03 -18.74 17.34
N ILE A 250 12.26 -19.20 17.57
CA ILE A 250 12.74 -20.52 17.12
C ILE A 250 11.89 -21.62 17.76
N THR A 251 11.58 -21.52 19.06
CA THR A 251 10.74 -22.50 19.77
C THR A 251 9.32 -22.52 19.24
N LYS A 252 8.75 -21.34 18.92
CA LYS A 252 7.43 -21.21 18.31
C LYS A 252 7.40 -21.84 16.91
N GLY A 253 8.37 -21.51 16.05
CA GLY A 253 8.50 -22.09 14.71
C GLY A 253 8.67 -23.61 14.74
N TYR A 254 9.49 -24.13 15.67
CA TYR A 254 9.61 -25.57 15.91
C TYR A 254 8.27 -26.21 16.28
N THR A 255 7.53 -25.61 17.23
CA THR A 255 6.23 -26.13 17.67
C THR A 255 5.20 -26.13 16.53
N GLN A 256 5.21 -25.09 15.69
CA GLN A 256 4.34 -25.01 14.52
C GLN A 256 4.71 -26.02 13.43
N GLU A 257 6.01 -26.29 13.22
CA GLU A 257 6.45 -27.28 12.23
C GLU A 257 6.05 -28.71 12.63
N LEU A 258 6.01 -29.01 13.93
CA LEU A 258 5.54 -30.31 14.42
C LEU A 258 4.09 -30.61 14.03
N ALA A 259 3.27 -29.59 13.76
CA ALA A 259 1.91 -29.77 13.25
C ALA A 259 1.89 -30.39 11.84
N TYR A 260 2.96 -30.25 11.08
CA TYR A 260 3.12 -30.80 9.72
C TYR A 260 3.91 -32.11 9.70
N LYS A 261 4.38 -32.58 10.87
CA LYS A 261 5.08 -33.87 11.02
C LYS A 261 4.09 -35.03 10.94
N LYS A 262 4.40 -36.01 10.10
CA LYS A 262 3.63 -37.26 10.01
C LYS A 262 4.03 -38.30 11.05
N PRO A 263 3.24 -39.37 11.23
CA PRO A 263 3.56 -40.47 12.15
C PRO A 263 4.90 -41.14 11.84
N ASP A 264 5.28 -41.23 10.57
CA ASP A 264 6.55 -41.80 10.09
C ASP A 264 7.76 -40.83 10.21
N HIS A 265 7.57 -39.67 10.86
CA HIS A 265 8.55 -38.59 11.02
C HIS A 265 8.95 -37.87 9.73
N SER A 266 8.19 -38.04 8.65
CA SER A 266 8.34 -37.27 7.41
C SER A 266 7.52 -35.97 7.43
N TYR A 267 7.86 -35.04 6.53
CA TYR A 267 7.21 -33.74 6.41
C TYR A 267 6.60 -33.52 5.02
N ALA A 268 5.55 -32.71 4.98
CA ALA A 268 4.86 -32.26 3.77
C ALA A 268 4.35 -30.84 4.00
N ALA A 269 4.02 -30.09 2.93
CA ALA A 269 3.35 -28.80 3.07
C ALA A 269 2.07 -28.90 3.91
N TYR A 270 1.28 -29.95 3.70
CA TYR A 270 0.05 -30.24 4.44
C TYR A 270 -0.02 -31.73 4.80
N ILE A 271 -0.64 -32.07 5.93
CA ILE A 271 -0.78 -33.46 6.41
C ILE A 271 -1.42 -34.37 5.36
N GLY A 272 -2.40 -33.86 4.60
CA GLY A 272 -3.12 -34.62 3.57
C GLY A 272 -2.34 -34.86 2.26
N ARG A 273 -1.18 -34.24 2.07
CA ARG A 273 -0.31 -34.43 0.89
C ARG A 273 0.72 -35.52 1.17
N THR A 274 1.20 -36.22 0.14
CA THR A 274 2.34 -37.14 0.24
C THR A 274 3.61 -36.43 0.72
N SER A 275 4.48 -37.14 1.45
CA SER A 275 5.66 -36.55 2.09
C SER A 275 6.78 -36.26 1.11
N SER A 276 7.36 -35.06 1.20
CA SER A 276 8.48 -34.61 0.38
C SER A 276 9.81 -35.06 0.97
N THR A 277 10.66 -35.65 0.13
CA THR A 277 12.04 -36.02 0.48
C THR A 277 12.87 -34.77 0.74
N TRP A 278 12.76 -33.77 -0.14
CA TRP A 278 13.49 -32.52 -0.05
C TRP A 278 13.10 -31.72 1.21
N LEU A 279 11.79 -31.56 1.49
CA LEU A 279 11.33 -30.83 2.68
C LEU A 279 11.78 -31.52 3.98
N THR A 280 11.66 -32.85 4.02
CA THR A 280 12.08 -33.62 5.19
C THR A 280 13.59 -33.45 5.45
N ALA A 281 14.42 -33.45 4.40
CA ALA A 281 15.85 -33.17 4.52
C ALA A 281 16.13 -31.73 4.97
N TYR A 282 15.39 -30.75 4.45
CA TYR A 282 15.52 -29.35 4.85
C TYR A 282 15.17 -29.13 6.33
N VAL A 283 14.08 -29.72 6.81
CA VAL A 283 13.68 -29.68 8.23
C VAL A 283 14.77 -30.31 9.11
N VAL A 284 15.31 -31.46 8.72
CA VAL A 284 16.43 -32.11 9.44
C VAL A 284 17.65 -31.19 9.52
N LYS A 285 18.04 -30.55 8.42
CA LYS A 285 19.18 -29.60 8.36
C LYS A 285 18.96 -28.44 9.34
N VAL A 286 17.81 -27.79 9.29
CA VAL A 286 17.51 -26.60 10.10
C VAL A 286 17.34 -26.96 11.58
N PHE A 287 16.67 -28.07 11.90
CA PHE A 287 16.52 -28.53 13.29
C PHE A 287 17.86 -28.95 13.88
N ALA A 288 18.77 -29.55 13.10
CA ALA A 288 20.11 -29.86 13.57
C ALA A 288 20.92 -28.60 13.90
N MET A 289 20.81 -27.54 13.08
CA MET A 289 21.42 -26.23 13.39
C MET A 289 20.78 -25.60 14.63
N ALA A 290 19.45 -25.60 14.71
CA ALA A 290 18.71 -25.02 15.82
C ALA A 290 18.94 -25.75 17.15
N ALA A 291 19.17 -27.07 17.14
CA ALA A 291 19.45 -27.88 18.32
C ALA A 291 20.79 -27.52 19.00
N LYS A 292 21.70 -26.84 18.29
CA LYS A 292 22.93 -26.28 18.87
C LYS A 292 22.67 -25.05 19.75
N VAL A 293 21.52 -24.41 19.55
CA VAL A 293 21.16 -23.12 20.17
C VAL A 293 19.99 -23.27 21.16
N VAL A 294 19.02 -24.14 20.86
CA VAL A 294 17.83 -24.43 21.68
C VAL A 294 17.84 -25.91 22.10
N SER A 295 17.95 -26.16 23.40
CA SER A 295 18.02 -27.53 23.96
C SER A 295 16.68 -28.29 23.95
N THR A 296 15.56 -27.60 23.78
CA THR A 296 14.20 -28.17 23.78
C THR A 296 13.87 -28.98 22.51
N ILE A 297 14.68 -28.85 21.45
CA ILE A 297 14.45 -29.56 20.19
C ILE A 297 14.72 -31.06 20.37
N SER A 298 13.69 -31.87 20.14
CA SER A 298 13.78 -33.32 20.36
C SER A 298 14.69 -34.01 19.36
N LYS A 299 15.69 -34.73 19.88
CA LYS A 299 16.59 -35.58 19.09
C LYS A 299 15.84 -36.69 18.35
N ASP A 300 14.77 -37.22 18.93
CA ASP A 300 13.95 -38.26 18.29
C ASP A 300 13.22 -37.75 17.05
N VAL A 301 12.85 -36.47 17.02
CA VAL A 301 12.23 -35.84 15.84
C VAL A 301 13.26 -35.75 14.70
N ILE A 302 14.47 -35.28 14.99
CA ILE A 302 15.56 -35.14 14.01
C ILE A 302 15.97 -36.53 13.50
N CYS A 303 16.31 -37.45 14.40
CA CYS A 303 16.80 -38.76 14.02
C CYS A 303 15.70 -39.66 13.44
N GLY A 304 14.42 -39.39 13.73
CA GLY A 304 13.28 -40.01 13.06
C GLY A 304 13.21 -39.61 11.58
N GLY A 305 13.34 -38.31 11.28
CA GLY A 305 13.40 -37.81 9.90
C GLY A 305 14.60 -38.36 9.12
N VAL A 306 15.77 -38.43 9.77
CA VAL A 306 16.97 -39.06 9.18
C VAL A 306 16.72 -40.54 8.87
N LYS A 307 16.16 -41.29 9.82
CA LYS A 307 15.84 -42.71 9.62
C LYS A 307 14.89 -42.90 8.44
N TRP A 308 13.86 -42.07 8.32
CA TRP A 308 12.92 -42.12 7.21
C TRP A 308 13.59 -41.83 5.86
N LEU A 309 14.45 -40.80 5.78
CA LEU A 309 15.19 -40.49 4.55
C LEU A 309 16.05 -41.67 4.09
N VAL A 310 16.79 -42.29 5.01
CA VAL A 310 17.69 -43.41 4.69
C VAL A 310 16.92 -44.68 4.33
N LEU A 311 15.85 -45.02 5.06
CA LEU A 311 15.14 -46.29 4.85
C LEU A 311 14.13 -46.22 3.69
N GLU A 312 13.42 -45.11 3.54
CA GLU A 312 12.28 -45.01 2.62
C GLU A 312 12.61 -44.27 1.33
N ARG A 313 13.67 -43.46 1.31
CA ARG A 313 14.00 -42.55 0.19
C ARG A 313 15.37 -42.75 -0.44
N GLN A 314 16.26 -43.53 0.18
CA GLN A 314 17.55 -43.89 -0.41
C GLN A 314 17.44 -45.18 -1.22
N LYS A 315 17.87 -45.13 -2.48
CA LYS A 315 18.01 -46.32 -3.34
C LYS A 315 19.28 -47.12 -2.98
N PRO A 316 19.38 -48.40 -3.37
CA PRO A 316 20.57 -49.23 -3.10
C PRO A 316 21.88 -48.71 -3.71
N ASP A 317 21.80 -47.88 -4.75
CA ASP A 317 22.94 -47.19 -5.39
C ASP A 317 23.39 -45.92 -4.62
N GLY A 318 22.69 -45.57 -3.54
CA GLY A 318 22.97 -44.41 -2.70
C GLY A 318 22.23 -43.14 -3.10
N VAL A 319 21.51 -43.14 -4.22
CA VAL A 319 20.76 -41.97 -4.73
C VAL A 319 19.49 -41.75 -3.90
N PHE A 320 19.20 -40.50 -3.55
CA PHE A 320 17.93 -40.14 -2.91
C PHE A 320 16.90 -39.76 -3.97
N GLN A 321 15.66 -40.23 -3.81
CA GLN A 321 14.56 -39.95 -4.75
C GLN A 321 13.49 -39.04 -4.14
N GLU A 322 13.10 -38.00 -4.88
CA GLU A 322 11.91 -37.21 -4.58
C GLU A 322 10.66 -37.87 -5.17
N VAL A 323 9.69 -38.12 -4.30
CA VAL A 323 8.42 -38.77 -4.63
C VAL A 323 7.27 -37.75 -4.65
N ALA A 324 7.38 -36.70 -3.84
CA ALA A 324 6.38 -35.64 -3.77
C ALA A 324 7.11 -34.30 -3.67
N PRO A 325 7.35 -33.61 -4.80
CA PRO A 325 7.96 -32.30 -4.79
C PRO A 325 7.20 -31.34 -3.88
N VAL A 326 7.96 -30.44 -3.25
CA VAL A 326 7.40 -29.32 -2.51
C VAL A 326 6.50 -28.47 -3.42
N LEU A 327 5.51 -27.82 -2.82
CA LEU A 327 4.65 -26.87 -3.54
C LEU A 327 5.45 -25.64 -3.96
N SER A 328 6.43 -25.27 -3.13
CA SER A 328 7.43 -24.26 -3.38
C SER A 328 8.61 -24.75 -4.23
N GLY A 329 8.55 -24.59 -5.54
CA GLY A 329 9.71 -24.95 -6.39
C GLY A 329 10.99 -24.20 -6.02
N THR A 330 10.92 -22.91 -5.66
CA THR A 330 12.14 -22.14 -5.39
C THR A 330 12.70 -22.30 -3.98
N MET A 331 11.94 -22.92 -3.06
CA MET A 331 12.54 -23.47 -1.85
C MET A 331 13.48 -24.60 -2.18
N THR A 332 13.46 -25.20 -3.38
CA THR A 332 14.47 -26.16 -3.79
C THR A 332 15.63 -25.55 -4.57
N GLY A 333 15.56 -24.25 -4.86
CA GLY A 333 16.60 -23.54 -5.59
C GLY A 333 16.89 -24.17 -6.95
N GLY A 334 18.17 -24.41 -7.25
CA GLY A 334 18.62 -25.02 -8.51
C GLY A 334 18.22 -26.49 -8.75
N TYR A 335 17.44 -27.12 -7.86
CA TYR A 335 16.97 -28.51 -7.99
C TYR A 335 15.66 -28.66 -8.79
N ASN A 336 14.93 -27.58 -9.08
CA ASN A 336 13.66 -27.65 -9.82
C ASN A 336 13.78 -28.48 -11.11
N LYS A 337 12.81 -29.38 -11.33
CA LYS A 337 12.85 -30.43 -12.38
C LYS A 337 12.98 -29.92 -13.82
N GLY A 338 12.75 -28.63 -14.08
CA GLY A 338 12.94 -27.99 -15.38
C GLY A 338 14.32 -27.41 -15.65
N ASP A 339 15.06 -27.03 -14.60
CA ASP A 339 16.27 -26.19 -14.70
C ASP A 339 17.57 -26.91 -14.28
N ALA A 340 17.47 -28.05 -13.59
CA ALA A 340 18.62 -28.83 -13.15
C ALA A 340 19.15 -29.73 -14.27
N ALA A 341 20.39 -29.53 -14.71
CA ALA A 341 21.06 -30.46 -15.64
C ALA A 341 21.17 -31.88 -15.07
N GLU A 342 21.27 -32.01 -13.74
CA GLU A 342 21.41 -33.28 -13.00
C GLU A 342 20.62 -33.29 -11.68
N PRO A 343 19.29 -33.48 -11.71
CA PRO A 343 18.44 -33.37 -10.52
C PRO A 343 18.75 -34.42 -9.45
N GLU A 344 19.12 -35.65 -9.86
CA GLU A 344 19.43 -36.74 -8.92
C GLU A 344 20.69 -36.47 -8.09
N VAL A 345 21.70 -35.84 -8.69
CA VAL A 345 22.96 -35.46 -8.03
C VAL A 345 22.71 -34.31 -7.05
N ALA A 346 22.00 -33.27 -7.47
CA ALA A 346 21.68 -32.11 -6.64
C ALA A 346 20.87 -32.50 -5.38
N LEU A 347 19.83 -33.34 -5.53
CA LEU A 347 19.05 -33.82 -4.38
C LEU A 347 19.90 -34.67 -3.45
N THR A 348 20.69 -35.59 -4.00
CA THR A 348 21.55 -36.48 -3.20
C THR A 348 22.58 -35.67 -2.41
N ALA A 349 23.21 -34.67 -3.03
CA ALA A 349 24.12 -33.75 -2.35
C ALA A 349 23.42 -32.94 -1.25
N PHE A 350 22.22 -32.41 -1.51
CA PHE A 350 21.44 -31.66 -0.54
C PHE A 350 21.06 -32.51 0.68
N VAL A 351 20.54 -33.72 0.45
CA VAL A 351 20.19 -34.67 1.52
C VAL A 351 21.45 -35.06 2.30
N LEU A 352 22.57 -35.31 1.62
CA LEU A 352 23.84 -35.62 2.27
C LEU A 352 24.30 -34.48 3.19
N ILE A 353 24.19 -33.22 2.77
CA ILE A 353 24.52 -32.06 3.61
C ILE A 353 23.64 -32.04 4.86
N ALA A 354 22.34 -32.29 4.74
CA ALA A 354 21.43 -32.37 5.89
C ALA A 354 21.79 -33.51 6.86
N LEU A 355 22.19 -34.67 6.33
CA LEU A 355 22.65 -35.81 7.13
C LEU A 355 23.98 -35.52 7.83
N LEU A 356 24.90 -34.81 7.18
CA LEU A 356 26.17 -34.39 7.77
C LEU A 356 25.98 -33.37 8.90
N GLU A 357 25.07 -32.40 8.71
CA GLU A 357 24.73 -31.41 9.74
C GLU A 357 24.12 -32.05 11.00
N SER A 358 23.35 -33.13 10.83
CA SER A 358 22.72 -33.91 11.91
C SER A 358 23.60 -35.05 12.47
N LYS A 359 24.78 -35.29 11.89
CA LYS A 359 25.65 -36.43 12.22
C LYS A 359 26.07 -36.49 13.68
N GLU A 360 26.37 -35.34 14.30
CA GLU A 360 26.77 -35.31 15.71
C GLU A 360 25.62 -35.62 16.67
N ILE A 361 24.37 -35.34 16.25
CA ILE A 361 23.16 -35.57 17.05
C ILE A 361 22.70 -37.03 16.91
N CYS A 362 22.78 -37.60 15.70
CA CYS A 362 22.25 -38.92 15.37
C CYS A 362 23.34 -39.99 15.16
N ARG A 363 24.52 -39.80 15.78
CA ARG A 363 25.75 -40.60 15.62
C ARG A 363 25.55 -42.11 15.81
N ASP A 364 24.60 -42.51 16.64
CA ASP A 364 24.28 -43.91 16.94
C ASP A 364 23.45 -44.61 15.85
N ARG A 365 22.98 -43.88 14.83
CA ARG A 365 22.03 -44.39 13.81
C ARG A 365 22.47 -44.23 12.35
N ILE A 366 23.68 -43.70 12.07
CA ILE A 366 24.11 -43.35 10.71
C ILE A 366 25.56 -43.80 10.44
N ASN A 367 25.75 -44.82 9.59
CA ASN A 367 27.04 -45.17 8.98
C ASN A 367 27.06 -44.64 7.53
N LEU A 368 27.48 -43.38 7.33
CA LEU A 368 27.71 -42.83 6.00
C LEU A 368 29.16 -43.08 5.59
N GLY A 369 29.39 -44.06 4.71
CA GLY A 369 30.66 -44.29 4.03
C GLY A 369 30.69 -43.56 2.69
N GLY A 370 31.55 -42.55 2.56
CA GLY A 370 31.79 -41.84 1.31
C GLY A 370 32.52 -40.53 1.56
N ASN A 371 33.78 -40.43 1.13
CA ASN A 371 34.71 -39.37 1.52
C ASN A 371 35.22 -38.50 0.36
N ARG A 372 34.57 -38.49 -0.82
CA ARG A 372 34.84 -37.53 -1.91
C ARG A 372 33.96 -37.78 -3.15
N TRP A 373 33.51 -36.70 -3.79
CA TRP A 373 33.10 -36.64 -5.20
C TRP A 373 33.66 -35.35 -5.85
N GLU A 374 34.21 -35.48 -7.06
CA GLU A 374 34.66 -34.39 -7.92
C GLU A 374 34.18 -34.69 -9.34
N GLU A 375 33.70 -33.67 -10.06
CA GLU A 375 33.34 -33.76 -11.48
C GLU A 375 33.75 -32.49 -12.25
N TYR A 376 34.06 -32.66 -13.54
CA TYR A 376 34.51 -31.63 -14.47
C TYR A 376 33.37 -31.19 -15.40
N GLY A 377 33.03 -29.89 -15.40
CA GLY A 377 32.37 -29.26 -16.56
C GLY A 377 30.93 -28.74 -16.40
N ALA A 378 30.48 -28.27 -15.23
CA ALA A 378 29.16 -27.66 -15.08
C ALA A 378 29.20 -26.11 -15.17
N HIS A 379 28.29 -25.51 -15.97
CA HIS A 379 28.12 -24.05 -16.09
C HIS A 379 26.66 -23.60 -15.79
N THR A 380 26.55 -22.75 -14.75
CA THR A 380 25.45 -21.82 -14.30
C THR A 380 24.14 -22.45 -13.79
N TYR A 381 23.51 -22.04 -12.68
CA TYR A 381 23.13 -20.68 -12.20
C TYR A 381 23.78 -20.17 -10.89
N ASN A 382 23.52 -18.88 -10.57
CA ASN A 382 24.56 -17.94 -10.17
C ASN A 382 24.72 -17.65 -8.66
N ILE A 383 23.73 -17.83 -7.77
CA ILE A 383 23.83 -17.37 -6.36
C ILE A 383 23.94 -18.51 -5.33
N GLU A 384 23.04 -19.49 -5.40
CA GLU A 384 23.02 -20.62 -4.48
C GLU A 384 24.25 -21.53 -4.66
N GLY A 385 24.57 -21.89 -5.91
CA GLY A 385 25.76 -22.68 -6.24
C GLY A 385 27.05 -21.99 -5.81
N THR A 386 27.12 -20.67 -5.97
CA THR A 386 28.24 -19.82 -5.51
C THR A 386 28.34 -19.79 -3.98
N SER A 387 27.21 -19.81 -3.27
CA SER A 387 27.15 -19.89 -1.80
C SER A 387 27.62 -21.25 -1.28
N TYR A 388 27.23 -22.36 -1.94
CA TYR A 388 27.78 -23.69 -1.65
C TYR A 388 29.27 -23.78 -1.97
N GLY A 389 29.72 -23.17 -3.08
CA GLY A 389 31.14 -23.04 -3.42
C GLY A 389 31.94 -22.30 -2.35
N LEU A 390 31.40 -21.19 -1.83
CA LEU A 390 31.99 -20.46 -0.71
C LEU A 390 32.08 -21.32 0.55
N LEU A 391 31.01 -22.00 0.95
CA LEU A 391 31.01 -22.91 2.11
C LEU A 391 32.02 -24.06 1.93
N ALA A 392 32.14 -24.61 0.72
CA ALA A 392 33.13 -25.66 0.42
C ALA A 392 34.56 -25.12 0.57
N LEU A 393 34.86 -23.95 0.02
CA LEU A 393 36.18 -23.31 0.14
C LEU A 393 36.53 -22.98 1.60
N LEU A 394 35.56 -22.52 2.38
CA LEU A 394 35.71 -22.29 3.83
C LEU A 394 36.03 -23.58 4.58
N LYS A 395 35.31 -24.67 4.30
CA LYS A 395 35.62 -25.99 4.87
C LYS A 395 37.00 -26.52 4.46
N MET A 396 37.43 -26.23 3.24
CA MET A 396 38.78 -26.54 2.73
C MET A 396 39.86 -25.58 3.26
N LYS A 397 39.49 -24.56 4.07
CA LYS A 397 40.38 -23.52 4.60
C LYS A 397 41.12 -22.71 3.54
N LYS A 398 40.54 -22.56 2.34
CA LYS A 398 41.12 -21.82 1.20
C LYS A 398 40.63 -20.36 1.17
N TYR A 399 40.98 -19.58 2.19
CA TYR A 399 40.42 -18.23 2.40
C TYR A 399 40.76 -17.22 1.28
N GLU A 400 41.93 -17.33 0.64
CA GLU A 400 42.33 -16.38 -0.41
C GLU A 400 41.39 -16.39 -1.63
N ALA A 401 40.78 -17.55 -1.94
CA ALA A 401 39.86 -17.71 -3.06
C ALA A 401 38.42 -17.23 -2.73
N THR A 402 38.12 -16.93 -1.47
CA THR A 402 36.75 -16.63 -1.01
C THR A 402 36.37 -15.15 -1.16
N THR A 403 37.34 -14.24 -1.11
CA THR A 403 37.10 -12.78 -1.15
C THR A 403 36.37 -12.29 -2.40
N PRO A 404 36.73 -12.71 -3.64
CA PRO A 404 35.99 -12.32 -4.85
C PRO A 404 34.55 -12.86 -4.88
N ILE A 405 34.35 -14.06 -4.32
CA ILE A 405 33.05 -14.73 -4.26
C ILE A 405 32.10 -13.97 -3.32
N VAL A 406 32.58 -13.59 -2.14
CA VAL A 406 31.83 -12.80 -1.17
C VAL A 406 31.43 -11.44 -1.75
N LYS A 407 32.38 -10.74 -2.41
CA LYS A 407 32.09 -9.47 -3.09
C LYS A 407 30.95 -9.61 -4.09
N TRP A 408 31.00 -10.65 -4.91
CA TRP A 408 29.95 -10.90 -5.90
C TRP A 408 28.60 -11.20 -5.22
N LEU A 409 28.56 -12.05 -4.18
CA LEU A 409 27.34 -12.39 -3.44
C LEU A 409 26.69 -11.17 -2.76
N VAL A 410 27.48 -10.27 -2.16
CA VAL A 410 26.97 -9.04 -1.54
C VAL A 410 26.35 -8.10 -2.58
N ALA A 411 26.91 -8.03 -3.79
CA ALA A 411 26.39 -7.21 -4.87
C ALA A 411 25.08 -7.73 -5.48
N GLN A 412 24.68 -8.99 -5.23
CA GLN A 412 23.44 -9.58 -5.75
C GLN A 412 22.18 -9.31 -4.90
N LYS A 413 22.22 -8.37 -3.94
CA LYS A 413 21.05 -8.04 -3.10
C LYS A 413 19.90 -7.53 -3.98
N TYR A 414 18.73 -8.18 -3.88
CA TYR A 414 17.48 -7.76 -4.51
C TYR A 414 16.56 -7.09 -3.47
N TYR A 415 15.42 -6.54 -3.91
CA TYR A 415 14.46 -5.76 -3.11
C TYR A 415 14.33 -6.22 -1.64
N GLY A 416 14.35 -5.24 -0.72
CA GLY A 416 14.01 -5.46 0.70
C GLY A 416 15.06 -6.18 1.55
N GLY A 417 16.25 -6.50 1.03
CA GLY A 417 17.26 -7.27 1.77
C GLY A 417 17.22 -8.79 1.51
N THR A 418 16.39 -9.23 0.57
CA THR A 418 16.29 -10.62 0.10
C THR A 418 17.04 -10.88 -1.21
N TYR A 419 17.39 -12.14 -1.46
CA TYR A 419 18.08 -12.61 -2.68
C TYR A 419 17.13 -13.30 -3.68
N GLY A 420 15.92 -12.75 -3.85
CA GLY A 420 14.91 -13.22 -4.81
C GLY A 420 14.15 -14.50 -4.40
N HIS A 421 14.86 -15.55 -3.97
CA HIS A 421 14.29 -16.83 -3.53
C HIS A 421 14.65 -17.15 -2.07
N THR A 422 13.87 -18.02 -1.42
CA THR A 422 14.16 -18.43 -0.04
C THR A 422 15.48 -19.18 0.10
N GLN A 423 15.79 -20.17 -0.76
CA GLN A 423 17.07 -20.87 -0.65
C GLN A 423 18.25 -19.96 -0.93
N SER A 424 18.17 -19.12 -1.95
CA SER A 424 19.23 -18.16 -2.25
C SER A 424 19.48 -17.25 -1.05
N THR A 425 18.42 -16.73 -0.43
CA THR A 425 18.54 -15.86 0.75
C THR A 425 19.15 -16.60 1.94
N VAL A 426 18.66 -17.81 2.23
CA VAL A 426 19.16 -18.65 3.32
C VAL A 426 20.61 -19.08 3.11
N MET A 427 20.96 -19.51 1.90
CA MET A 427 22.28 -20.02 1.57
C MET A 427 23.31 -18.91 1.49
N VAL A 428 22.97 -17.75 0.94
CA VAL A 428 23.84 -16.57 0.96
C VAL A 428 24.05 -16.12 2.39
N PHE A 429 22.99 -16.02 3.19
CA PHE A 429 23.11 -15.64 4.58
C PHE A 429 23.96 -16.63 5.39
N GLN A 430 23.74 -17.93 5.22
CA GLN A 430 24.55 -18.98 5.85
C GLN A 430 26.03 -18.89 5.43
N ALA A 431 26.30 -18.70 4.14
CA ALA A 431 27.65 -18.65 3.60
C ALA A 431 28.40 -17.39 4.03
N LEU A 432 27.75 -16.23 4.02
CA LEU A 432 28.32 -14.98 4.51
C LEU A 432 28.53 -15.02 6.02
N ALA A 433 27.57 -15.53 6.81
CA ALA A 433 27.74 -15.69 8.25
C ALA A 433 28.93 -16.62 8.58
N GLN A 434 29.08 -17.74 7.87
CA GLN A 434 30.21 -18.65 8.07
C GLN A 434 31.55 -18.03 7.66
N TYR A 435 31.57 -17.28 6.55
CA TYR A 435 32.75 -16.53 6.11
C TYR A 435 33.21 -15.54 7.18
N GLU A 436 32.28 -14.79 7.77
CA GLU A 436 32.59 -13.81 8.80
C GLU A 436 33.09 -14.46 10.10
N ILE A 437 32.52 -15.61 10.48
CA ILE A 437 33.01 -16.42 11.62
C ILE A 437 34.45 -16.89 11.38
N ASP A 438 34.75 -17.42 10.19
CA ASP A 438 36.03 -18.09 9.92
C ASP A 438 37.16 -17.13 9.50
N VAL A 439 36.85 -15.99 8.86
CA VAL A 439 37.85 -15.09 8.25
C VAL A 439 38.09 -13.82 9.10
N SER A 440 37.18 -13.45 10.02
CA SER A 440 37.35 -12.36 11.01
C SER A 440 38.01 -11.09 10.44
N ILE A 441 37.33 -10.42 9.51
CA ILE A 441 37.87 -9.29 8.73
C ILE A 441 37.76 -7.95 9.49
N HIS A 442 36.92 -7.88 10.52
CA HIS A 442 36.45 -6.59 11.04
C HIS A 442 37.32 -5.94 12.12
N LYS A 443 38.50 -6.49 12.46
CA LYS A 443 39.37 -5.84 13.46
C LYS A 443 39.92 -4.48 13.01
N ASP A 444 39.94 -4.20 11.71
CA ASP A 444 40.45 -2.95 11.12
C ASP A 444 39.35 -2.01 10.60
N LEU A 445 38.07 -2.30 10.81
CA LEU A 445 36.96 -1.45 10.36
C LEU A 445 36.93 -0.13 11.15
N ASN A 446 37.22 0.97 10.47
CA ASN A 446 37.10 2.35 10.94
C ASN A 446 36.90 3.27 9.73
N LEU A 447 35.63 3.44 9.34
CA LEU A 447 35.17 4.27 8.25
C LEU A 447 34.47 5.52 8.77
N ASP A 448 34.80 6.66 8.17
CA ASP A 448 34.07 7.92 8.33
C ASP A 448 33.32 8.20 7.02
N VAL A 449 31.99 8.16 7.08
CA VAL A 449 31.08 8.40 5.95
C VAL A 449 30.37 9.73 6.15
N SER A 450 30.46 10.64 5.18
CA SER A 450 29.75 11.91 5.18
C SER A 450 28.73 11.96 4.05
N VAL A 451 27.48 12.26 4.40
CA VAL A 451 26.36 12.41 3.46
C VAL A 451 25.99 13.89 3.41
N GLN A 452 26.22 14.52 2.26
CA GLN A 452 25.92 15.92 2.02
C GLN A 452 24.58 16.03 1.30
N LEU A 453 23.51 16.26 2.07
CA LEU A 453 22.18 16.53 1.53
C LEU A 453 22.08 18.01 1.10
N PRO A 454 21.40 18.32 -0.01
CA PRO A 454 21.24 19.71 -0.49
C PRO A 454 20.51 20.63 0.51
N GLU A 455 19.58 20.07 1.29
CA GLU A 455 18.79 20.82 2.28
C GLU A 455 19.57 21.21 3.54
N ARG A 456 20.71 20.57 3.80
CA ARG A 456 21.48 20.75 5.04
C ARG A 456 22.78 21.49 4.77
N ASN A 457 22.99 22.58 5.51
CA ASN A 457 24.25 23.33 5.46
C ASN A 457 25.46 22.50 5.95
N ALA A 458 25.23 21.53 6.84
CA ALA A 458 26.28 20.66 7.38
C ALA A 458 26.08 19.20 6.91
N PRO A 459 27.16 18.51 6.54
CA PRO A 459 27.10 17.09 6.18
C PRO A 459 26.73 16.24 7.38
N ILE A 460 25.98 15.17 7.15
CA ILE A 460 25.70 14.16 8.16
C ILE A 460 26.87 13.20 8.16
N THR A 461 27.61 13.13 9.27
CA THR A 461 28.78 12.26 9.41
C THR A 461 28.48 11.05 10.29
N TYR A 462 28.83 9.87 9.79
CA TYR A 462 28.74 8.60 10.50
C TYR A 462 30.13 8.02 10.66
N ARG A 463 30.45 7.63 11.90
CA ARG A 463 31.64 6.85 12.19
C ARG A 463 31.26 5.40 12.41
N ILE A 464 31.78 4.53 11.55
CA ILE A 464 31.51 3.11 11.54
C ILE A 464 32.80 2.40 11.95
N ASN A 465 32.79 1.81 13.14
CA ASN A 465 33.89 1.02 13.66
C ASN A 465 33.42 -0.42 13.92
N TYR A 466 34.31 -1.31 14.35
CA TYR A 466 33.93 -2.68 14.71
C TYR A 466 32.79 -2.79 15.74
N GLU A 467 32.70 -1.84 16.67
CA GLU A 467 31.67 -1.82 17.70
C GLU A 467 30.30 -1.42 17.13
N THR A 468 30.28 -0.49 16.17
CA THR A 468 29.06 0.04 15.54
C THR A 468 28.73 -0.58 14.18
N ALA A 469 29.51 -1.56 13.72
CA ALA A 469 29.40 -2.18 12.39
C ALA A 469 28.01 -2.80 12.11
N LEU A 470 27.38 -3.34 13.16
CA LEU A 470 26.06 -3.99 13.08
C LEU A 470 24.87 -3.01 13.06
N LEU A 471 25.07 -1.76 13.47
CA LEU A 471 23.97 -0.80 13.64
C LEU A 471 23.71 -0.06 12.33
N ALA A 472 22.49 -0.17 11.80
CA ALA A 472 22.05 0.68 10.70
C ALA A 472 22.06 2.17 11.07
N ARG A 473 22.71 3.01 10.27
CA ARG A 473 22.63 4.47 10.39
C ARG A 473 21.69 5.02 9.33
N THR A 474 20.52 5.49 9.76
CA THR A 474 19.47 5.96 8.85
C THR A 474 19.36 7.48 8.83
N ALA A 475 19.19 8.05 7.65
CA ALA A 475 18.74 9.43 7.43
C ALA A 475 17.52 9.43 6.49
N GLU A 476 16.63 10.39 6.66
CA GLU A 476 15.44 10.55 5.84
C GLU A 476 15.41 11.96 5.24
N THR A 477 14.97 12.07 3.99
CA THR A 477 14.70 13.34 3.30
C THR A 477 13.41 13.23 2.50
N LYS A 478 12.70 14.35 2.38
CA LYS A 478 11.45 14.47 1.62
C LYS A 478 11.66 14.95 0.18
N LEU A 479 12.90 15.25 -0.21
CA LEU A 479 13.22 15.71 -1.55
C LEU A 479 13.90 14.61 -2.35
N ASN A 480 13.47 14.45 -3.59
CA ASN A 480 14.15 13.62 -4.58
C ASN A 480 15.20 14.49 -5.32
N GLN A 481 16.31 14.77 -4.66
CA GLN A 481 17.44 15.52 -5.22
C GLN A 481 18.71 14.69 -5.19
N GLY A 482 19.62 14.97 -6.12
CA GLY A 482 20.94 14.36 -6.10
C GLY A 482 21.75 14.84 -4.91
N PHE A 483 22.53 13.95 -4.30
CA PHE A 483 23.37 14.26 -3.15
C PHE A 483 24.75 13.59 -3.28
N THR A 484 25.73 14.10 -2.53
CA THR A 484 27.10 13.59 -2.56
C THR A 484 27.39 12.79 -1.29
N VAL A 485 28.07 11.67 -1.45
CA VAL A 485 28.55 10.84 -0.35
C VAL A 485 30.07 10.76 -0.42
N GLN A 486 30.74 10.96 0.71
CA GLN A 486 32.18 10.79 0.83
C GLN A 486 32.48 9.77 1.90
N ALA A 487 33.34 8.80 1.59
CA ALA A 487 33.79 7.79 2.54
C ALA A 487 35.32 7.81 2.63
N SER A 488 35.85 7.77 3.86
CA SER A 488 37.28 7.73 4.14
C SER A 488 37.59 6.76 5.28
N GLY A 489 38.83 6.27 5.35
CA GLY A 489 39.26 5.33 6.39
C GLY A 489 39.51 3.91 5.87
N ARG A 490 39.49 2.94 6.78
CA ARG A 490 39.80 1.52 6.50
C ARG A 490 38.59 0.64 6.76
N GLY A 491 38.37 -0.34 5.88
CA GLY A 491 37.22 -1.24 5.92
C GLY A 491 36.22 -0.94 4.81
N LYS A 492 35.06 -1.61 4.86
CA LYS A 492 34.01 -1.49 3.85
C LYS A 492 32.67 -1.20 4.50
N ALA A 493 31.77 -0.58 3.75
CA ALA A 493 30.40 -0.36 4.15
C ALA A 493 29.46 -0.48 2.95
N THR A 494 28.19 -0.73 3.19
CA THR A 494 27.13 -0.69 2.17
C THR A 494 26.17 0.44 2.52
N MET A 495 25.84 1.25 1.52
CA MET A 495 24.82 2.28 1.61
C MET A 495 23.62 1.90 0.73
N THR A 496 22.43 1.90 1.32
CA THR A 496 21.16 1.60 0.65
C THR A 496 20.28 2.84 0.66
N ILE A 497 19.78 3.23 -0.51
CA ILE A 497 18.94 4.40 -0.71
C ILE A 497 17.60 3.92 -1.23
N VAL A 498 16.53 4.28 -0.53
CA VAL A 498 15.17 3.84 -0.82
C VAL A 498 14.29 5.07 -0.99
N THR A 499 13.74 5.30 -2.17
CA THR A 499 12.76 6.36 -2.43
C THR A 499 11.36 5.77 -2.56
N MET A 500 10.44 6.21 -1.72
CA MET A 500 9.03 5.84 -1.72
C MET A 500 8.20 7.01 -2.22
N TYR A 501 7.25 6.78 -3.13
CA TYR A 501 6.39 7.84 -3.66
C TYR A 501 5.06 7.27 -4.16
N ASN A 502 4.04 8.12 -4.29
CA ASN A 502 2.77 7.70 -4.89
C ASN A 502 2.80 7.95 -6.39
N ALA A 503 2.62 6.89 -7.19
CA ALA A 503 2.62 6.94 -8.64
C ALA A 503 1.19 6.96 -9.20
N LYS A 504 0.95 7.75 -10.25
CA LYS A 504 -0.30 7.84 -11.01
C LYS A 504 -0.60 6.49 -11.65
N MET A 505 -1.89 6.15 -11.67
CA MET A 505 -2.38 4.98 -12.38
C MET A 505 -2.33 5.24 -13.89
N GLN A 506 -1.44 4.58 -14.63
CA GLN A 506 -1.46 4.56 -16.08
C GLN A 506 -2.31 3.37 -16.55
N GLU A 507 -3.44 3.62 -17.20
CA GLU A 507 -4.35 2.57 -17.70
C GLU A 507 -3.72 1.69 -18.80
N ASN A 508 -2.61 2.13 -19.43
CA ASN A 508 -2.10 1.54 -20.68
C ASN A 508 -0.62 1.11 -20.71
N SER A 509 0.09 0.90 -19.59
CA SER A 509 1.54 0.70 -19.67
C SER A 509 2.19 -0.30 -18.68
N VAL A 510 1.49 -1.35 -18.26
CA VAL A 510 2.19 -2.55 -17.76
C VAL A 510 1.95 -3.68 -18.74
N GLN A 511 2.87 -3.86 -19.70
CA GLN A 511 2.93 -5.09 -20.48
C GLN A 511 3.18 -6.24 -19.49
N CYS A 512 2.17 -7.06 -19.26
CA CYS A 512 2.32 -8.27 -18.48
C CYS A 512 3.21 -9.24 -19.25
N LYS A 513 4.43 -9.45 -18.74
CA LYS A 513 5.49 -10.17 -19.46
C LYS A 513 5.33 -11.70 -19.37
N LYS A 514 5.01 -12.19 -18.17
CA LYS A 514 5.01 -13.63 -17.81
C LYS A 514 3.66 -14.16 -17.33
N PHE A 515 2.68 -13.29 -17.08
CA PHE A 515 1.32 -13.69 -16.74
C PHE A 515 0.32 -13.03 -17.69
N SER A 516 -0.71 -13.79 -18.07
CA SER A 516 -1.96 -13.23 -18.57
C SER A 516 -2.87 -13.02 -17.37
N LEU A 517 -3.48 -11.84 -17.27
CA LEU A 517 -4.44 -11.51 -16.21
C LEU A 517 -5.64 -10.81 -16.84
N ASP A 518 -6.82 -11.37 -16.59
CA ASP A 518 -8.10 -10.79 -16.93
C ASP A 518 -8.96 -10.64 -15.68
N VAL A 519 -9.60 -9.49 -15.52
CA VAL A 519 -10.43 -9.18 -14.35
C VAL A 519 -11.74 -8.60 -14.84
N SER A 520 -12.83 -9.25 -14.44
CA SER A 520 -14.19 -8.84 -14.78
C SER A 520 -15.04 -8.68 -13.52
N VAL A 521 -15.99 -7.76 -13.59
CA VAL A 521 -16.78 -7.29 -12.46
C VAL A 521 -18.24 -7.24 -12.87
N GLU A 522 -19.09 -7.96 -12.15
CA GLU A 522 -20.53 -7.98 -12.37
C GLU A 522 -21.26 -7.51 -11.10
N THR A 523 -22.16 -6.55 -11.22
CA THR A 523 -23.01 -6.10 -10.10
C THR A 523 -24.12 -7.12 -9.84
N LEU A 524 -24.35 -7.45 -8.58
CA LEU A 524 -25.38 -8.37 -8.11
C LEU A 524 -26.34 -7.63 -7.16
N GLN A 525 -27.64 -7.80 -7.42
CA GLN A 525 -28.71 -7.39 -6.51
C GLN A 525 -28.84 -8.43 -5.38
N LEU A 526 -28.73 -8.00 -4.12
CA LEU A 526 -28.83 -8.89 -2.95
C LEU A 526 -30.28 -9.07 -2.49
N ASP A 527 -30.71 -10.32 -2.26
CA ASP A 527 -31.95 -10.62 -1.53
C ASP A 527 -31.79 -10.34 -0.02
N GLN A 528 -32.84 -9.81 0.64
CA GLN A 528 -32.85 -9.37 2.05
C GLN A 528 -32.34 -10.40 3.08
N LYS A 529 -32.29 -11.69 2.76
CA LYS A 529 -31.77 -12.76 3.65
C LYS A 529 -30.25 -12.95 3.58
N GLN A 530 -29.58 -12.50 2.51
CA GLN A 530 -28.13 -12.68 2.32
C GLN A 530 -27.30 -11.45 2.72
N SER A 531 -27.94 -10.32 3.02
CA SER A 531 -27.24 -9.04 3.02
C SER A 531 -26.29 -8.79 4.19
N LYS A 532 -26.38 -9.46 5.36
CA LYS A 532 -25.51 -9.23 6.54
C LYS A 532 -25.20 -7.72 6.85
N GLY A 533 -26.08 -6.79 6.45
CA GLY A 533 -25.86 -5.33 6.58
C GLY A 533 -25.24 -4.59 5.38
N ALA A 534 -24.93 -5.27 4.27
CA ALA A 534 -24.44 -4.71 3.00
C ALA A 534 -25.58 -4.26 2.07
N SER A 535 -25.38 -3.17 1.30
CA SER A 535 -26.38 -2.61 0.38
C SER A 535 -26.37 -3.24 -1.01
N GLU A 536 -25.22 -3.70 -1.48
CA GLU A 536 -25.00 -4.26 -2.82
C GLU A 536 -23.92 -5.34 -2.75
N ALA A 537 -23.92 -6.27 -3.70
CA ALA A 537 -22.82 -7.21 -3.88
C ALA A 537 -22.24 -7.04 -5.28
N VAL A 538 -20.93 -7.19 -5.39
CA VAL A 538 -20.24 -7.25 -6.67
C VAL A 538 -19.55 -8.60 -6.77
N LYS A 539 -19.71 -9.27 -7.90
CA LYS A 539 -19.03 -10.52 -8.21
C LYS A 539 -17.77 -10.19 -8.98
N ILE A 540 -16.62 -10.50 -8.38
CA ILE A 540 -15.31 -10.28 -8.96
C ILE A 540 -14.83 -11.62 -9.51
N LYS A 541 -14.55 -11.66 -10.82
CA LYS A 541 -13.97 -12.82 -11.51
C LYS A 541 -12.57 -12.46 -11.96
N ILE A 542 -11.59 -13.23 -11.49
CA ILE A 542 -10.17 -13.08 -11.80
C ILE A 542 -9.75 -14.33 -12.55
N CYS A 543 -9.18 -14.17 -13.75
CA CYS A 543 -8.62 -15.27 -14.53
C CYS A 543 -7.15 -14.99 -14.81
N THR A 544 -6.30 -15.99 -14.59
CA THR A 544 -4.87 -15.86 -14.84
C THR A 544 -4.29 -17.12 -15.48
N ARG A 545 -3.24 -16.93 -16.29
CA ARG A 545 -2.49 -18.00 -16.95
C ARG A 545 -1.02 -17.64 -17.03
N TYR A 546 -0.15 -18.62 -16.87
CA TYR A 546 1.29 -18.41 -17.00
C TYR A 546 1.71 -18.40 -18.47
N LEU A 547 2.55 -17.46 -18.86
CA LEU A 547 3.02 -17.27 -20.24
C LEU A 547 4.41 -17.88 -20.42
N ASP A 548 4.50 -19.17 -20.15
CA ASP A 548 5.69 -19.99 -20.43
C ASP A 548 5.34 -21.13 -21.40
N ASN A 549 6.34 -21.62 -22.13
CA ASN A 549 6.17 -22.62 -23.18
C ASN A 549 6.35 -24.06 -22.67
N HIS A 550 6.91 -24.25 -21.48
CA HIS A 550 7.35 -25.57 -21.02
C HIS A 550 6.77 -26.01 -19.67
N GLU A 551 6.52 -25.10 -18.73
CA GLU A 551 6.13 -25.44 -17.35
C GLU A 551 5.00 -24.55 -16.79
N ASP A 552 4.23 -25.10 -15.84
CA ASP A 552 3.26 -24.35 -15.03
C ASP A 552 4.00 -23.45 -14.03
N ALA A 553 3.41 -22.29 -13.68
CA ALA A 553 3.93 -21.49 -12.57
C ALA A 553 3.73 -22.25 -11.25
N THR A 554 4.72 -22.13 -10.37
CA THR A 554 4.64 -22.62 -8.99
C THR A 554 3.73 -21.71 -8.14
N MET A 555 3.83 -21.76 -6.80
CA MET A 555 2.97 -20.99 -5.91
C MET A 555 2.89 -19.51 -6.32
N THR A 556 1.68 -19.06 -6.63
CA THR A 556 1.40 -17.72 -7.15
C THR A 556 0.48 -17.00 -6.18
N ILE A 557 0.77 -15.71 -5.93
CA ILE A 557 -0.10 -14.86 -5.11
C ILE A 557 -0.94 -13.99 -6.03
N ILE A 558 -2.22 -13.87 -5.66
CA ILE A 558 -3.13 -12.86 -6.17
C ILE A 558 -3.44 -11.91 -5.03
N ASP A 559 -2.89 -10.71 -5.12
CA ASP A 559 -3.15 -9.59 -4.21
C ASP A 559 -4.27 -8.74 -4.80
N VAL A 560 -5.41 -8.72 -4.13
CA VAL A 560 -6.59 -7.98 -4.54
C VAL A 560 -6.81 -6.82 -3.59
N SER A 561 -6.62 -5.60 -4.10
CA SER A 561 -7.08 -4.40 -3.39
C SER A 561 -8.59 -4.26 -3.60
N MET A 562 -9.34 -4.20 -2.49
CA MET A 562 -10.79 -4.01 -2.54
C MET A 562 -11.14 -2.58 -2.95
N LEU A 563 -12.30 -2.43 -3.59
CA LEU A 563 -12.94 -1.14 -3.83
C LEU A 563 -13.26 -0.45 -2.51
N THR A 564 -13.18 0.89 -2.46
CA THR A 564 -13.54 1.66 -1.28
C THR A 564 -14.97 1.32 -0.82
N GLY A 565 -15.13 0.94 0.45
CA GLY A 565 -16.43 0.57 1.02
C GLY A 565 -16.89 -0.88 0.78
N PHE A 566 -16.11 -1.69 0.08
CA PHE A 566 -16.35 -3.11 -0.14
C PHE A 566 -15.48 -3.99 0.77
N ALA A 567 -16.00 -5.14 1.18
CA ALA A 567 -15.24 -6.19 1.85
C ALA A 567 -15.58 -7.58 1.27
N PRO A 568 -14.62 -8.51 1.17
CA PRO A 568 -14.86 -9.82 0.57
C PRO A 568 -15.76 -10.70 1.44
N ASP A 569 -16.57 -11.54 0.80
CA ASP A 569 -17.40 -12.53 1.51
C ASP A 569 -16.53 -13.71 1.96
N THR A 570 -16.21 -13.73 3.25
CA THR A 570 -15.35 -14.75 3.86
C THR A 570 -15.95 -16.16 3.82
N ASP A 571 -17.27 -16.32 3.73
CA ASP A 571 -17.89 -17.66 3.70
C ASP A 571 -17.70 -18.33 2.33
N GLU A 572 -17.75 -17.55 1.24
CA GLU A 572 -17.50 -18.06 -0.10
C GLU A 572 -16.01 -18.38 -0.32
N LEU A 573 -15.12 -17.55 0.23
CA LEU A 573 -13.67 -17.81 0.23
C LEU A 573 -13.31 -19.09 1.00
N LYS A 574 -13.95 -19.34 2.16
CA LYS A 574 -13.78 -20.61 2.90
C LYS A 574 -14.21 -21.82 2.09
N ARG A 575 -15.29 -21.73 1.32
CA ARG A 575 -15.73 -22.82 0.45
C ARG A 575 -14.72 -23.09 -0.68
N LEU A 576 -14.11 -22.05 -1.23
CA LEU A 576 -13.06 -22.18 -2.26
C LEU A 576 -11.76 -22.79 -1.70
N SER A 577 -11.48 -22.61 -0.40
CA SER A 577 -10.31 -23.22 0.26
C SER A 577 -10.56 -24.63 0.82
N GLU A 578 -11.75 -24.91 1.33
CA GLU A 578 -12.08 -26.17 2.03
C GLU A 578 -12.78 -27.21 1.12
N GLY A 579 -13.14 -26.83 -0.12
CA GLY A 579 -13.79 -27.69 -1.09
C GLY A 579 -12.92 -28.86 -1.58
N VAL A 580 -13.56 -29.87 -2.20
CA VAL A 580 -12.91 -31.11 -2.67
C VAL A 580 -11.92 -30.84 -3.82
N ASP A 581 -12.21 -29.86 -4.67
CA ASP A 581 -11.38 -29.49 -5.83
C ASP A 581 -10.30 -28.43 -5.51
N ARG A 582 -10.20 -27.96 -4.24
CA ARG A 582 -9.27 -26.93 -3.72
C ARG A 582 -8.67 -25.99 -4.79
N TYR A 583 -9.43 -24.97 -5.17
CA TYR A 583 -8.95 -23.93 -6.09
C TYR A 583 -8.05 -22.89 -5.39
N ILE A 584 -8.25 -22.68 -4.08
CA ILE A 584 -7.47 -21.74 -3.28
C ILE A 584 -6.78 -22.52 -2.16
N SER A 585 -5.46 -22.35 -2.02
CA SER A 585 -4.70 -23.02 -0.96
C SER A 585 -4.98 -22.39 0.40
N LYS A 586 -5.00 -21.06 0.43
CA LYS A 586 -5.27 -20.22 1.60
C LYS A 586 -5.70 -18.83 1.13
N PHE A 587 -6.43 -18.11 1.97
CA PHE A 587 -6.64 -16.67 1.80
C PHE A 587 -6.39 -15.95 3.12
N GLU A 588 -5.89 -14.72 3.05
CA GLU A 588 -5.72 -13.83 4.19
C GLU A 588 -6.45 -12.52 3.88
N VAL A 589 -7.29 -12.09 4.81
CA VAL A 589 -7.90 -10.76 4.76
C VAL A 589 -7.09 -9.92 5.72
N ASP A 590 -6.32 -8.98 5.19
CA ASP A 590 -5.51 -8.14 6.04
C ASP A 590 -6.42 -7.15 6.79
N ASN A 591 -6.58 -7.41 8.09
CA ASN A 591 -7.31 -6.52 8.99
C ASN A 591 -6.38 -5.43 9.57
N VAL A 592 -5.08 -5.46 9.23
CA VAL A 592 -4.05 -4.56 9.74
C VAL A 592 -3.60 -3.61 8.63
N MET A 593 -4.10 -2.37 8.69
CA MET A 593 -3.39 -1.17 8.25
C MET A 593 -2.78 -1.12 6.83
N THR A 594 -3.49 -1.55 5.78
CA THR A 594 -3.33 -0.95 4.45
C THR A 594 -4.50 0.00 4.16
N ASP A 595 -4.23 1.12 3.49
CA ASP A 595 -5.21 2.19 3.22
C ASP A 595 -6.41 1.76 2.33
N ARG A 596 -6.43 0.48 1.91
CA ARG A 596 -7.52 -0.29 1.29
C ARG A 596 -7.51 -1.68 1.93
N GLY A 597 -8.66 -2.29 2.22
CA GLY A 597 -8.69 -3.67 2.70
C GLY A 597 -8.11 -4.60 1.63
N ASN A 598 -7.01 -5.27 1.92
CA ASN A 598 -6.34 -6.15 0.97
C ASN A 598 -6.75 -7.61 1.23
N LEU A 599 -7.12 -8.30 0.15
CA LEU A 599 -7.36 -9.74 0.13
C LEU A 599 -6.19 -10.41 -0.59
N ILE A 600 -5.46 -11.26 0.13
CA ILE A 600 -4.35 -12.04 -0.42
C ILE A 600 -4.83 -13.47 -0.61
N ILE A 601 -4.72 -13.96 -1.84
CA ILE A 601 -5.11 -15.32 -2.24
C ILE A 601 -3.87 -16.09 -2.67
N TYR A 602 -3.70 -17.30 -2.14
CA TYR A 602 -2.59 -18.21 -2.47
C TYR A 602 -3.09 -19.31 -3.40
N LEU A 603 -2.44 -19.46 -4.56
CA LEU A 603 -2.63 -20.56 -5.50
C LEU A 603 -1.42 -21.50 -5.45
N ASP A 604 -1.65 -22.82 -5.43
CA ASP A 604 -0.57 -23.83 -5.40
C ASP A 604 0.25 -23.82 -6.69
N LYS A 605 -0.40 -23.59 -7.83
CA LYS A 605 0.20 -23.46 -9.17
C LYS A 605 -0.72 -22.62 -10.06
N VAL A 606 -0.19 -22.14 -11.18
CA VAL A 606 -1.00 -21.56 -12.28
C VAL A 606 -0.59 -22.23 -13.59
N SER A 607 -1.56 -22.85 -14.27
CA SER A 607 -1.37 -23.50 -15.56
C SER A 607 -0.77 -22.57 -16.62
N HIS A 608 0.13 -23.10 -17.46
CA HIS A 608 0.60 -22.40 -18.66
C HIS A 608 -0.33 -22.59 -19.88
N ARG A 609 -1.21 -23.59 -19.83
CA ARG A 609 -2.05 -24.02 -20.96
C ARG A 609 -3.47 -23.47 -20.93
N GLU A 610 -4.05 -23.38 -19.75
CA GLU A 610 -5.46 -23.00 -19.55
C GLU A 610 -5.57 -21.86 -18.55
N ASP A 611 -6.60 -21.03 -18.68
CA ASP A 611 -6.85 -19.93 -17.75
C ASP A 611 -7.47 -20.46 -16.45
N GLU A 612 -6.80 -20.22 -15.33
CA GLU A 612 -7.32 -20.52 -14.00
C GLU A 612 -8.14 -19.34 -13.49
N CYS A 613 -9.44 -19.57 -13.28
CA CYS A 613 -10.38 -18.54 -12.89
C CYS A 613 -10.94 -18.75 -11.48
N LEU A 614 -10.97 -17.69 -10.69
CA LEU A 614 -11.56 -17.63 -9.36
C LEU A 614 -12.60 -16.52 -9.28
N VAL A 615 -13.66 -16.81 -8.53
CA VAL A 615 -14.85 -15.96 -8.46
C VAL A 615 -15.32 -15.87 -7.03
N PHE A 616 -15.44 -14.66 -6.52
CA PHE A 616 -15.97 -14.40 -5.17
C PHE A 616 -16.81 -13.13 -5.15
N LYS A 617 -17.68 -13.01 -4.15
CA LYS A 617 -18.46 -11.81 -3.90
C LYS A 617 -17.72 -10.83 -2.99
N ALA A 618 -17.79 -9.56 -3.33
CA ALA A 618 -17.46 -8.44 -2.47
C ALA A 618 -18.76 -7.73 -2.05
N LEU A 619 -18.95 -7.57 -0.75
CA LEU A 619 -20.12 -6.97 -0.13
C LEU A 619 -19.87 -5.49 0.13
N LYS A 620 -20.78 -4.63 -0.34
CA LYS A 620 -20.72 -3.18 -0.18
C LYS A 620 -21.35 -2.76 1.14
N TYR A 621 -20.54 -2.26 2.07
CA TYR A 621 -21.02 -1.77 3.36
C TYR A 621 -21.26 -0.25 3.37
N TYR A 622 -20.63 0.47 2.46
CA TYR A 622 -20.71 1.92 2.31
C TYR A 622 -20.97 2.29 0.84
N GLU A 623 -21.89 3.23 0.59
CA GLU A 623 -22.05 3.78 -0.76
C GLU A 623 -20.89 4.73 -1.07
N VAL A 624 -20.36 4.70 -2.30
CA VAL A 624 -19.22 5.52 -2.71
C VAL A 624 -19.51 5.98 -4.14
N GLY A 625 -19.41 7.28 -4.40
CA GLY A 625 -19.44 7.86 -5.75
C GLY A 625 -18.02 8.03 -6.29
N LEU A 626 -17.82 7.80 -7.59
CA LEU A 626 -16.47 7.81 -8.20
C LEU A 626 -15.49 6.86 -7.50
N VAL A 627 -15.95 5.63 -7.27
CA VAL A 627 -15.14 4.56 -6.67
C VAL A 627 -13.80 4.47 -7.41
N GLN A 628 -12.67 4.55 -6.70
CA GLN A 628 -11.41 4.27 -7.39
C GLN A 628 -11.36 2.82 -7.86
N PRO A 629 -10.81 2.55 -9.05
CA PRO A 629 -10.64 1.17 -9.49
C PRO A 629 -9.82 0.38 -8.47
N GLY A 630 -10.32 -0.80 -8.14
CA GLY A 630 -9.55 -1.81 -7.41
C GLY A 630 -8.47 -2.35 -8.32
N SER A 631 -7.44 -2.94 -7.73
CA SER A 631 -6.35 -3.59 -8.47
C SER A 631 -6.29 -5.06 -8.09
N VAL A 632 -6.05 -5.89 -9.09
CA VAL A 632 -5.60 -7.27 -8.93
C VAL A 632 -4.17 -7.31 -9.39
N LYS A 633 -3.27 -7.72 -8.52
CA LYS A 633 -1.88 -7.97 -8.81
C LYS A 633 -1.63 -9.46 -8.69
N VAL A 634 -1.23 -10.10 -9.78
CA VAL A 634 -0.74 -11.49 -9.77
C VAL A 634 0.77 -11.47 -9.87
N TYR A 635 1.43 -12.24 -9.02
CA TYR A 635 2.88 -12.40 -9.07
C TYR A 635 3.29 -13.78 -8.58
N SER A 636 4.35 -14.30 -9.18
CA SER A 636 5.01 -15.51 -8.66
C SER A 636 5.55 -15.20 -7.26
N TYR A 637 5.22 -16.03 -6.27
CA TYR A 637 5.68 -15.80 -4.88
C TYR A 637 7.20 -15.71 -4.79
N TYR A 638 7.89 -16.36 -5.73
CA TYR A 638 9.32 -16.52 -5.70
C TYR A 638 10.07 -15.67 -6.71
N ASN A 639 9.40 -15.08 -7.70
CA ASN A 639 10.02 -14.14 -8.62
C ASN A 639 9.11 -12.93 -8.78
N LEU A 640 9.39 -11.87 -8.02
CA LEU A 640 8.58 -10.63 -8.04
C LEU A 640 8.72 -9.86 -9.35
N ASP A 641 9.72 -10.16 -10.18
CA ASP A 641 9.84 -9.58 -11.53
C ASP A 641 8.79 -10.16 -12.50
N GLU A 642 8.19 -11.30 -12.14
CA GLU A 642 7.11 -11.96 -12.87
C GLU A 642 5.76 -11.56 -12.30
N GLU A 643 5.37 -10.32 -12.56
CA GLU A 643 4.11 -9.76 -12.09
C GLU A 643 3.24 -9.20 -13.22
N CYS A 644 1.95 -9.15 -12.97
CA CYS A 644 0.97 -8.47 -13.81
C CYS A 644 -0.07 -7.81 -12.92
N THR A 645 -0.37 -6.54 -13.20
CA THR A 645 -1.39 -5.79 -12.48
C THR A 645 -2.49 -5.38 -13.43
N LYS A 646 -3.74 -5.66 -13.07
CA LYS A 646 -4.94 -5.22 -13.77
C LYS A 646 -5.87 -4.48 -12.82
N PHE A 647 -6.53 -3.47 -13.35
CA PHE A 647 -7.48 -2.67 -12.59
C PHE A 647 -8.90 -3.05 -12.95
N TYR A 648 -9.81 -2.96 -11.98
CA TYR A 648 -11.20 -3.32 -12.14
C TYR A 648 -12.11 -2.26 -11.49
N HIS A 649 -13.21 -1.95 -12.16
CA HIS A 649 -14.16 -0.94 -11.71
C HIS A 649 -15.59 -1.37 -12.10
N PRO A 650 -16.58 -1.27 -11.20
CA PRO A 650 -17.98 -1.51 -11.54
C PRO A 650 -18.49 -0.37 -12.45
N ALA A 651 -18.91 -0.67 -13.67
CA ALA A 651 -19.14 0.32 -14.75
C ALA A 651 -20.01 1.56 -14.38
N LYS A 652 -19.78 2.65 -15.13
CA LYS A 652 -20.27 4.03 -14.94
C LYS A 652 -21.80 4.13 -14.81
N GLY A 653 -22.28 4.51 -13.62
CA GLY A 653 -23.70 4.76 -13.43
C GLY A 653 -24.14 5.10 -12.00
N SER A 654 -23.37 5.85 -11.22
CA SER A 654 -23.88 6.42 -9.97
C SER A 654 -24.18 7.90 -10.15
N ALA A 655 -25.42 8.33 -9.89
CA ALA A 655 -25.80 9.73 -9.81
C ALA A 655 -24.88 10.45 -8.81
N MET A 656 -23.98 11.29 -9.34
CA MET A 656 -22.89 11.91 -8.58
C MET A 656 -23.36 13.18 -7.87
N LEU A 657 -22.70 13.53 -6.77
CA LEU A 657 -22.58 14.93 -6.39
C LEU A 657 -21.67 15.60 -7.41
N SER A 658 -22.16 16.67 -8.00
CA SER A 658 -21.51 17.35 -9.10
C SER A 658 -20.30 18.14 -8.58
N LYS A 659 -19.09 17.64 -8.87
CA LYS A 659 -17.81 18.32 -8.60
C LYS A 659 -17.27 18.95 -9.87
N ILE A 660 -16.54 20.06 -9.74
CA ILE A 660 -15.79 20.66 -10.85
C ILE A 660 -14.32 20.53 -10.49
N CYS A 661 -13.56 19.85 -11.35
CA CYS A 661 -12.13 19.63 -11.19
C CYS A 661 -11.39 20.27 -12.36
N HIS A 662 -10.27 20.93 -12.09
CA HIS A 662 -9.37 21.41 -13.13
C HIS A 662 -7.94 20.94 -12.80
N GLY A 663 -7.47 19.90 -13.48
CA GLY A 663 -6.29 19.15 -13.03
C GLY A 663 -6.58 18.42 -11.71
N ASP A 664 -5.67 18.52 -10.74
CA ASP A 664 -5.76 17.79 -9.46
C ASP A 664 -6.56 18.52 -8.37
N VAL A 665 -6.94 19.77 -8.63
CA VAL A 665 -7.69 20.61 -7.68
C VAL A 665 -9.17 20.52 -8.03
N CYS A 666 -9.98 20.03 -7.08
CA CYS A 666 -11.43 19.94 -7.20
C CYS A 666 -12.10 20.91 -6.22
N ARG A 667 -13.22 21.51 -6.61
CA ARG A 667 -14.11 22.26 -5.71
C ARG A 667 -15.50 21.66 -5.71
N CYS A 668 -16.15 21.83 -4.57
CA CYS A 668 -17.54 21.45 -4.37
C CYS A 668 -18.45 22.33 -5.22
N ALA A 669 -19.34 21.74 -6.00
CA ALA A 669 -20.26 22.48 -6.84
C ALA A 669 -21.69 21.93 -6.68
N GLU A 670 -22.17 21.86 -5.44
CA GLU A 670 -23.59 21.60 -5.14
C GLU A 670 -24.49 22.84 -5.33
N GLU A 671 -23.92 23.99 -5.71
CA GLU A 671 -24.65 25.23 -5.85
C GLU A 671 -25.42 25.31 -7.18
N SER A 672 -26.47 26.14 -7.24
CA SER A 672 -27.29 26.35 -8.44
C SER A 672 -26.49 26.95 -9.60
N CYS A 673 -26.94 26.76 -10.84
CA CYS A 673 -26.17 27.03 -12.06
C CYS A 673 -25.92 28.51 -12.41
N SER A 674 -26.81 29.43 -12.00
CA SER A 674 -26.63 30.88 -12.17
C SER A 674 -27.66 31.65 -11.34
N LEU A 675 -27.38 32.93 -11.05
CA LEU A 675 -28.30 33.85 -10.35
C LEU A 675 -29.63 34.04 -11.11
N LEU A 676 -29.57 34.09 -12.44
CA LEU A 676 -30.72 34.41 -13.30
C LEU A 676 -31.82 33.34 -13.22
N SER A 677 -31.44 32.06 -13.05
CA SER A 677 -32.37 30.93 -12.93
C SER A 677 -33.33 31.01 -11.73
N LYS A 678 -33.09 31.93 -10.78
CA LYS A 678 -33.94 32.14 -9.59
C LYS A 678 -34.92 33.31 -9.72
N MET A 679 -34.72 34.23 -10.66
CA MET A 679 -35.56 35.44 -10.75
C MET A 679 -36.75 35.19 -11.68
N LYS A 680 -37.97 35.30 -11.12
CA LYS A 680 -39.26 35.20 -11.84
C LYS A 680 -39.87 36.57 -12.18
N GLU A 681 -39.13 37.67 -11.96
CA GLU A 681 -39.59 39.05 -12.14
C GLU A 681 -38.87 39.73 -13.32
N ASP A 682 -39.52 40.71 -13.96
CA ASP A 682 -38.94 41.51 -15.05
C ASP A 682 -37.74 42.32 -14.57
N ILE A 683 -36.56 42.03 -15.13
CA ILE A 683 -35.29 42.66 -14.76
C ILE A 683 -35.17 44.03 -15.46
N ASN A 684 -35.09 45.11 -14.69
CA ASN A 684 -34.87 46.47 -15.19
C ASN A 684 -33.43 46.95 -14.96
N LEU A 685 -33.06 48.05 -15.61
CA LEU A 685 -31.74 48.70 -15.46
C LEU A 685 -31.30 48.93 -14.00
N GLN A 686 -32.20 49.41 -13.14
CA GLN A 686 -31.86 49.76 -11.76
C GLN A 686 -31.44 48.53 -10.94
N ILE A 687 -32.13 47.39 -11.12
CA ILE A 687 -31.80 46.12 -10.46
C ILE A 687 -30.44 45.61 -10.94
N ARG A 688 -30.14 45.70 -12.25
CA ARG A 688 -28.83 45.31 -12.79
C ARG A 688 -27.70 46.11 -12.14
N VAL A 689 -27.86 47.43 -12.04
CA VAL A 689 -26.88 48.31 -11.38
C VAL A 689 -26.71 47.94 -9.91
N GLU A 690 -27.79 47.76 -9.15
CA GLU A 690 -27.73 47.40 -7.73
C GLU A 690 -27.01 46.06 -7.50
N LEU A 691 -27.32 45.04 -8.30
CA LEU A 691 -26.70 43.72 -8.18
C LEU A 691 -25.22 43.72 -8.61
N GLY A 692 -24.89 44.36 -9.74
CA GLY A 692 -23.51 44.47 -10.22
C GLY A 692 -22.60 45.32 -9.31
N CYS A 693 -23.20 46.20 -8.51
CA CYS A 693 -22.49 47.05 -7.56
C CYS A 693 -22.44 46.54 -6.12
N LYS A 694 -22.93 45.32 -5.84
CA LYS A 694 -22.73 44.71 -4.52
C LYS A 694 -21.23 44.62 -4.18
N PRO A 695 -20.83 44.85 -2.91
CA PRO A 695 -19.42 44.79 -2.51
C PRO A 695 -18.74 43.45 -2.76
N GLU A 696 -19.52 42.37 -2.83
CA GLU A 696 -19.03 41.01 -3.05
C GLU A 696 -18.70 40.75 -4.55
N VAL A 697 -19.27 41.52 -5.48
CA VAL A 697 -19.05 41.35 -6.93
C VAL A 697 -17.69 41.92 -7.31
N ASP A 698 -16.80 41.06 -7.79
CA ASP A 698 -15.41 41.41 -8.07
C ASP A 698 -15.22 41.91 -9.51
N TYR A 699 -15.89 41.27 -10.48
CA TYR A 699 -15.72 41.58 -11.90
C TYR A 699 -17.04 41.69 -12.65
N VAL A 700 -17.09 42.53 -13.69
CA VAL A 700 -18.22 42.66 -14.64
C VAL A 700 -17.65 42.81 -16.05
N TYR A 701 -17.98 41.89 -16.94
CA TYR A 701 -17.42 41.79 -18.29
C TYR A 701 -18.51 41.65 -19.36
N LYS A 702 -18.26 42.23 -20.54
CA LYS A 702 -18.90 41.81 -21.79
C LYS A 702 -18.01 40.77 -22.45
N THR A 703 -18.54 39.59 -22.72
CA THR A 703 -17.76 38.45 -23.22
C THR A 703 -18.41 37.83 -24.45
N LYS A 704 -17.61 37.22 -25.32
CA LYS A 704 -18.06 36.48 -26.49
C LYS A 704 -17.70 35.02 -26.36
N LEU A 705 -18.66 34.11 -26.54
CA LEU A 705 -18.40 32.67 -26.47
C LEU A 705 -17.74 32.18 -27.76
N ILE A 706 -16.50 31.70 -27.67
CA ILE A 706 -15.73 31.24 -28.84
C ILE A 706 -15.94 29.75 -29.12
N ARG A 707 -15.86 28.92 -28.07
CA ARG A 707 -16.00 27.47 -28.18
C ARG A 707 -16.45 26.83 -26.88
N ILE A 708 -17.11 25.68 -27.00
CA ILE A 708 -17.49 24.81 -25.89
C ILE A 708 -16.68 23.51 -25.96
N GLU A 709 -15.99 23.16 -24.88
CA GLU A 709 -15.30 21.87 -24.74
C GLU A 709 -15.98 21.04 -23.64
N GLU A 710 -16.46 19.86 -23.99
CA GLU A 710 -17.11 18.93 -23.06
C GLU A 710 -16.06 18.03 -22.39
N ASP A 711 -16.13 17.92 -21.06
CA ASP A 711 -15.28 17.05 -20.26
C ASP A 711 -16.15 16.18 -19.33
N SER A 712 -15.54 15.18 -18.68
CA SER A 712 -16.21 14.18 -17.84
C SER A 712 -16.91 14.76 -16.59
N GLY A 713 -18.09 15.35 -16.78
CA GLY A 713 -18.98 15.87 -15.73
C GLY A 713 -19.19 17.40 -15.71
N TYR A 714 -18.47 18.16 -16.54
CA TYR A 714 -18.55 19.63 -16.63
C TYR A 714 -18.24 20.13 -18.06
N ASP A 715 -18.73 21.33 -18.36
CA ASP A 715 -18.57 22.02 -19.64
C ASP A 715 -17.62 23.21 -19.48
N ASN A 716 -16.68 23.33 -20.40
CA ASN A 716 -15.73 24.42 -20.46
C ASN A 716 -16.13 25.40 -21.58
N TYR A 717 -16.52 26.61 -21.19
CA TYR A 717 -16.88 27.70 -22.09
C TYR A 717 -15.69 28.65 -22.23
N PHE A 718 -15.11 28.73 -23.42
CA PHE A 718 -14.01 29.66 -23.69
C PHE A 718 -14.58 30.99 -24.15
N MET A 719 -14.50 31.98 -23.27
CA MET A 719 -15.07 33.31 -23.44
C MET A 719 -13.95 34.32 -23.72
N GLU A 720 -14.05 35.06 -24.82
CA GLU A 720 -13.19 36.22 -25.08
C GLU A 720 -13.77 37.46 -24.40
N VAL A 721 -12.98 38.16 -23.59
CA VAL A 721 -13.44 39.38 -22.90
C VAL A 721 -13.33 40.55 -23.87
N VAL A 722 -14.48 41.01 -24.37
CA VAL A 722 -14.60 42.10 -25.35
C VAL A 722 -14.49 43.46 -24.67
N GLU A 723 -15.15 43.61 -23.51
CA GLU A 723 -15.16 44.85 -22.74
C GLU A 723 -15.09 44.57 -21.23
N VAL A 724 -14.25 45.33 -20.54
CA VAL A 724 -14.12 45.29 -19.08
C VAL A 724 -14.91 46.45 -18.48
N ILE A 725 -16.12 46.16 -18.00
CA ILE A 725 -17.04 47.16 -17.42
C ILE A 725 -16.64 47.47 -15.97
N LYS A 726 -16.26 46.45 -15.20
CA LYS A 726 -15.70 46.57 -13.86
C LYS A 726 -14.48 45.66 -13.74
N GLY A 727 -13.32 46.27 -13.50
CA GLY A 727 -12.06 45.56 -13.24
C GLY A 727 -12.07 44.91 -11.85
N GLY A 728 -11.62 43.66 -11.79
CA GLY A 728 -11.53 42.86 -10.56
C GLY A 728 -10.10 42.40 -10.26
N SER A 729 -9.95 41.25 -9.62
CA SER A 729 -8.63 40.72 -9.22
C SER A 729 -7.86 40.05 -10.36
N ASP A 730 -8.47 39.79 -11.53
CA ASP A 730 -7.76 39.38 -12.74
C ASP A 730 -7.08 40.62 -13.38
N PRO A 731 -5.74 40.67 -13.42
CA PRO A 731 -5.01 41.85 -13.85
C PRO A 731 -5.07 42.10 -15.35
N ASN A 732 -5.37 41.08 -16.18
CA ASN A 732 -5.41 41.25 -17.64
C ASN A 732 -6.39 40.27 -18.33
N PRO A 733 -7.70 40.43 -18.12
CA PRO A 733 -8.72 39.50 -18.61
C PRO A 733 -8.86 39.49 -20.14
N ALA A 734 -8.46 40.56 -20.84
CA ALA A 734 -8.58 40.68 -22.30
C ALA A 734 -7.39 40.09 -23.08
N ALA A 735 -6.32 39.63 -22.41
CA ALA A 735 -5.12 39.13 -23.08
C ALA A 735 -5.30 37.78 -23.79
N SER A 736 -6.17 36.92 -23.28
CA SER A 736 -6.45 35.61 -23.84
C SER A 736 -7.85 35.14 -23.46
N PRO A 737 -8.51 34.29 -24.28
CA PRO A 737 -9.81 33.74 -23.95
C PRO A 737 -9.79 33.07 -22.57
N ARG A 738 -10.73 33.47 -21.71
CA ARG A 738 -10.89 32.98 -20.35
C ARG A 738 -11.78 31.76 -20.34
N LYS A 739 -11.41 30.77 -19.53
CA LYS A 739 -12.14 29.51 -19.39
C LYS A 739 -13.17 29.64 -18.26
N PHE A 740 -14.44 29.61 -18.61
CA PHE A 740 -15.57 29.54 -17.68
C PHE A 740 -16.04 28.10 -17.56
N ILE A 741 -16.13 27.56 -16.35
CA ILE A 741 -16.41 26.15 -16.10
C ILE A 741 -17.77 26.04 -15.43
N SER A 742 -18.71 25.33 -16.05
CA SER A 742 -20.02 25.01 -15.46
C SER A 742 -20.28 23.51 -15.47
N GLN A 743 -21.26 23.07 -14.72
CA GLN A 743 -21.61 21.65 -14.67
C GLN A 743 -22.42 21.23 -15.88
N MET A 744 -22.30 19.96 -16.25
CA MET A 744 -23.10 19.40 -17.36
C MET A 744 -24.62 19.52 -17.08
N LYS A 745 -25.05 19.43 -15.81
CA LYS A 745 -26.45 19.66 -15.41
C LYS A 745 -26.95 21.09 -15.68
N CYS A 746 -26.02 22.04 -15.81
CA CYS A 746 -26.32 23.45 -16.03
C CYS A 746 -26.44 23.82 -17.51
N ARG A 747 -26.10 22.89 -18.42
CA ARG A 747 -26.14 23.11 -19.87
C ARG A 747 -27.54 23.55 -20.36
N GLU A 748 -28.58 22.85 -19.89
CA GLU A 748 -29.97 23.22 -20.20
C GLU A 748 -30.41 24.50 -19.50
N SER A 749 -29.86 24.86 -18.33
CA SER A 749 -30.26 26.12 -17.67
C SER A 749 -29.58 27.35 -18.27
N LEU A 750 -28.36 27.20 -18.82
CA LEU A 750 -27.56 28.30 -19.31
C LEU A 750 -27.78 28.58 -20.80
N HIS A 751 -28.07 27.55 -21.61
CA HIS A 751 -28.35 27.67 -23.05
C HIS A 751 -27.39 28.61 -23.82
N LEU A 752 -26.08 28.52 -23.53
CA LEU A 752 -25.07 29.35 -24.19
C LEU A 752 -24.83 28.89 -25.63
N GLN A 753 -24.66 29.84 -26.54
CA GLN A 753 -24.50 29.64 -27.98
C GLN A 753 -23.16 30.21 -28.43
N GLU A 754 -22.43 29.45 -29.25
CA GLU A 754 -21.16 29.91 -29.82
C GLU A 754 -21.38 31.14 -30.70
N ASN A 755 -20.39 32.03 -30.70
CA ASN A 755 -20.34 33.31 -31.41
C ASN A 755 -21.36 34.37 -30.96
N LYS A 756 -22.00 34.20 -29.80
CA LYS A 756 -22.88 35.22 -29.18
C LYS A 756 -22.21 35.93 -28.02
N ASP A 757 -22.66 37.16 -27.77
CA ASP A 757 -22.19 38.02 -26.68
C ASP A 757 -23.02 37.80 -25.39
N TYR A 758 -22.36 37.96 -24.24
CA TYR A 758 -22.92 37.74 -22.91
C TYR A 758 -22.40 38.76 -21.91
N LEU A 759 -23.30 39.29 -21.07
CA LEU A 759 -22.98 40.04 -19.86
C LEU A 759 -22.73 39.08 -18.70
N ILE A 760 -21.53 39.13 -18.10
CA ILE A 760 -21.14 38.23 -17.02
C ILE A 760 -20.57 39.01 -15.84
N TRP A 761 -21.02 38.68 -14.62
CA TRP A 761 -20.36 39.12 -13.38
C TRP A 761 -20.37 38.04 -12.32
N GLY A 762 -19.42 38.12 -11.37
CA GLY A 762 -19.26 37.10 -10.33
C GLY A 762 -18.41 37.57 -9.16
N LEU A 763 -18.20 36.64 -8.22
CA LEU A 763 -17.46 36.88 -6.98
C LEU A 763 -15.97 36.54 -7.13
N SER A 764 -15.13 37.07 -6.24
CA SER A 764 -13.71 36.70 -6.23
C SER A 764 -13.45 35.25 -5.81
N THR A 765 -14.38 34.63 -5.08
CA THR A 765 -14.34 33.21 -4.75
C THR A 765 -14.52 32.31 -5.95
N ASP A 766 -15.16 32.79 -7.02
CA ASP A 766 -15.41 32.01 -8.24
C ASP A 766 -14.19 32.00 -9.17
N MET A 767 -13.18 32.83 -8.89
CA MET A 767 -11.90 32.78 -9.58
C MET A 767 -11.05 31.60 -9.10
N TRP A 768 -10.42 30.97 -10.08
CA TRP A 768 -9.55 29.83 -9.92
C TRP A 768 -8.17 30.11 -10.55
N PRO A 769 -7.22 30.60 -9.75
CA PRO A 769 -5.90 30.93 -10.26
C PRO A 769 -5.15 29.66 -10.67
N THR A 770 -4.62 29.65 -11.89
CA THR A 770 -3.72 28.64 -12.44
C THR A 770 -2.34 29.29 -12.66
N LYS A 771 -1.29 28.50 -12.93
CA LYS A 771 0.10 29.00 -13.05
C LYS A 771 0.26 30.18 -14.03
N ASP A 772 -0.50 30.19 -15.13
CA ASP A 772 -0.37 31.20 -16.21
C ASP A 772 -1.66 32.00 -16.49
N THR A 773 -2.82 31.58 -15.98
CA THR A 773 -4.14 32.18 -16.28
C THR A 773 -5.13 31.99 -15.12
N ILE A 774 -6.21 32.77 -15.09
CA ILE A 774 -7.32 32.62 -14.14
C ILE A 774 -8.50 31.98 -14.86
N ASN A 775 -9.01 30.87 -14.31
CA ASN A 775 -10.25 30.25 -14.76
C ASN A 775 -11.40 30.74 -13.88
N TYR A 776 -12.62 30.74 -14.42
CA TYR A 776 -13.81 31.23 -13.73
C TYR A 776 -14.80 30.08 -13.53
N LEU A 777 -15.30 29.92 -12.32
CA LEU A 777 -16.33 28.95 -12.01
C LEU A 777 -17.70 29.59 -12.18
N ILE A 778 -18.60 28.98 -12.95
CA ILE A 778 -19.99 29.42 -13.02
C ILE A 778 -20.73 28.83 -11.81
N SER A 779 -20.98 29.68 -10.82
CA SER A 779 -21.60 29.37 -9.53
C SER A 779 -23.04 29.91 -9.43
N LYS A 780 -23.69 29.71 -8.27
CA LYS A 780 -25.02 30.29 -8.01
C LYS A 780 -25.02 31.80 -7.94
N ASP A 781 -23.85 32.40 -7.70
CA ASP A 781 -23.63 33.83 -7.51
C ASP A 781 -23.08 34.47 -8.80
N THR A 782 -22.88 33.68 -9.86
CA THR A 782 -22.54 34.16 -11.20
C THR A 782 -23.80 34.59 -11.96
N TRP A 783 -23.76 35.80 -12.52
CA TRP A 783 -24.77 36.31 -13.45
C TRP A 783 -24.29 36.10 -14.88
N ILE A 784 -25.18 35.58 -15.75
CA ILE A 784 -24.91 35.42 -17.18
C ILE A 784 -26.21 35.76 -17.91
N GLU A 785 -26.15 36.79 -18.76
CA GLU A 785 -27.29 37.27 -19.54
C GLU A 785 -26.86 37.47 -20.99
N ARG A 786 -27.68 37.04 -21.96
CA ARG A 786 -27.36 37.18 -23.39
C ARG A 786 -27.40 38.65 -23.78
N TRP A 787 -26.35 39.11 -24.45
CA TRP A 787 -26.26 40.44 -25.04
C TRP A 787 -26.61 40.33 -26.53
N PRO A 788 -27.74 40.89 -27.00
CA PRO A 788 -28.13 40.81 -28.41
C PRO A 788 -27.14 41.53 -29.34
N ASP A 789 -26.96 40.99 -30.55
CA ASP A 789 -26.11 41.62 -31.56
C ASP A 789 -26.75 42.91 -32.13
N ASP A 790 -25.98 43.77 -32.80
CA ASP A 790 -26.46 45.06 -33.33
C ASP A 790 -27.67 44.94 -34.28
N ASP A 791 -27.75 43.84 -35.04
CA ASP A 791 -28.87 43.50 -35.92
C ASP A 791 -30.11 43.08 -35.12
N GLU A 792 -29.94 42.26 -34.07
CA GLU A 792 -31.02 41.82 -33.17
C GLU A 792 -31.58 43.02 -32.37
N CYS A 793 -30.74 43.99 -32.02
CA CYS A 793 -31.16 45.23 -31.34
C CYS A 793 -32.07 46.15 -32.19
N GLN A 794 -32.19 45.91 -33.50
CA GLN A 794 -33.15 46.63 -34.36
C GLN A 794 -34.58 46.06 -34.24
N GLU A 795 -34.75 44.88 -33.67
CA GLU A 795 -36.06 44.28 -33.42
C GLU A 795 -36.73 44.94 -32.21
N GLU A 796 -38.03 45.22 -32.30
CA GLU A 796 -38.80 45.89 -31.22
C GLU A 796 -38.73 45.14 -29.87
N GLU A 797 -38.51 43.83 -29.90
CA GLU A 797 -38.40 42.98 -28.71
C GLU A 797 -37.11 43.25 -27.91
N PHE A 798 -35.98 43.48 -28.59
CA PHE A 798 -34.66 43.63 -27.95
C PHE A 798 -34.20 45.08 -27.79
N GLN A 799 -34.85 46.03 -28.45
CA GLN A 799 -34.45 47.44 -28.45
C GLN A 799 -34.34 48.04 -27.03
N ASN A 800 -35.28 47.73 -26.14
CA ASN A 800 -35.24 48.20 -24.75
C ASN A 800 -34.09 47.55 -23.95
N LEU A 801 -33.86 46.25 -24.16
CA LEU A 801 -32.80 45.51 -23.47
C LEU A 801 -31.40 46.00 -23.88
N CYS A 802 -31.18 46.26 -25.18
CA CYS A 802 -29.91 46.79 -25.66
C CYS A 802 -29.64 48.20 -25.10
N ASN A 803 -30.67 49.07 -25.06
CA ASN A 803 -30.54 50.39 -24.43
C ASN A 803 -30.20 50.29 -22.94
N ASP A 804 -30.85 49.38 -22.21
CA ASP A 804 -30.55 49.11 -20.80
C ASP A 804 -29.09 48.67 -20.62
N PHE A 805 -28.59 47.74 -21.42
CA PHE A 805 -27.20 47.28 -21.31
C PHE A 805 -26.16 48.35 -21.62
N ILE A 806 -26.40 49.19 -22.63
CA ILE A 806 -25.53 50.32 -22.96
C ILE A 806 -25.50 51.34 -21.81
N GLN A 807 -26.66 51.65 -21.23
CA GLN A 807 -26.75 52.54 -20.07
C GLN A 807 -26.09 51.93 -18.84
N PHE A 808 -26.29 50.64 -18.59
CA PHE A 808 -25.63 49.90 -17.50
C PHE A 808 -24.10 49.96 -17.62
N SER A 809 -23.54 49.63 -18.79
CA SER A 809 -22.09 49.69 -19.02
C SER A 809 -21.56 51.12 -18.82
N SER A 810 -22.25 52.13 -19.34
CA SER A 810 -21.87 53.53 -19.20
C SER A 810 -21.87 53.99 -17.74
N ILE A 811 -22.89 53.60 -16.95
CA ILE A 811 -23.01 53.95 -15.54
C ILE A 811 -21.84 53.34 -14.74
N LEU A 812 -21.59 52.04 -14.86
CA LEU A 812 -20.52 51.40 -14.09
C LEU A 812 -19.12 51.88 -14.50
N THR A 813 -18.91 52.15 -15.79
CA THR A 813 -17.60 52.58 -16.29
C THR A 813 -17.28 54.04 -15.92
N ILE A 814 -18.27 54.94 -15.96
CA ILE A 814 -18.07 56.38 -15.76
C ILE A 814 -18.28 56.79 -14.30
N LEU A 815 -19.39 56.36 -13.69
CA LEU A 815 -19.78 56.77 -12.34
C LEU A 815 -19.26 55.82 -11.28
N GLY A 816 -18.94 54.57 -11.65
CA GLY A 816 -18.61 53.52 -10.72
C GLY A 816 -19.79 53.13 -9.83
N CYS A 817 -19.52 52.29 -8.85
CA CYS A 817 -20.52 51.90 -7.86
C CYS A 817 -20.59 52.94 -6.73
N GLN A 818 -21.77 53.52 -6.50
CA GLN A 818 -22.00 54.40 -5.36
C GLN A 818 -22.01 53.58 -4.07
N SER A 819 -21.25 54.02 -3.07
CA SER A 819 -21.00 53.33 -1.80
C SER A 819 -22.21 53.21 -0.89
#